data_AF-A0A942UHQ2-F1
#
_entry.id   AF-A0A942UHQ2-F1
#
_cell.length_a   1.000
_cell.length_b   1.000
_cell.length_c   1.000
_cell.angle_alpha   90.00
_cell.angle_beta   90.00
_cell.angle_gamma   90.00
#
_symmetry.space_group_name_H-M   'P 1'
#
loop_
_entity.id
_entity.type
_entity.pdbx_description
1 polymer ?
#
loop_
_entity_poly.entity_id
_entity_poly.type
_entity_poly.pdbx_seq_one_letter_code
_entity_poly.pdbx_strand_id
1 'polypeptide(L)'
;MLKRRRNYISRFTCVVLAALLMFAIYPSSFFAEKDISATELISIETYGNFETAGIDIKFDNLITDETASIFYKKSSEAIYREGHSFTKYDGNHMATSLFDLKKDTSYDVKIVVNGSQGSTEYFTTVKTKPEYTLPVATKTVNVGNQQQLDAAIVNAKPGDHILLDPTGVYSSANFEGKSGTEANPILIGSQGKDKPLIEGPVKLYRSNYIVVNNLEVHNEAGIGVQIRGSHYDVVVNSDIHDSIGGPTTYHGNIHIHHSDEGSMPGIGGHLIMNNVLSDEDHEPITDTQGPGNSNTANDRQTYFGIKQDDNPGAFTTIRGNIIYGVVDGIAPSGDENSDPVLGQDEPDLLLTYPNQNMDIYDNIIYNVKDDGIEMDGLTVNSRVFHNHIGKSENSISVAPVYPGPIFFVGNSAYGAHQGSTKLNTGVRGETRNLYFYNNTFVQKTGTTYGVIYRGEPAKTNNIVYKNNILLAETRIINSDNYNYGMNMWHLNHVFDYNLGFSKLTEGTVYKWSTIQGDPLNNARFDTLEEFRAATGQEENGVWGDPILNLTPLADYPENSLLMDLRIASEDSPAIGAGAIIQGISNRFAGDAPDIGAFQYGLEDEIEYMNQLIDQYIATGKLRSPLTKQLENSLKQAEHHLNKGSIKLATKFMQDFLKHMNNKKDKISADARLELEENANRLMNSWNQ
;
A
#
# COMPACT_ATOMS: atom_id res chain seq x y z
N MET A 1 -32.02 33.04 61.29
CA MET A 1 -32.77 31.99 62.02
C MET A 1 -31.90 30.73 61.99
N LEU A 2 -31.22 30.32 63.07
CA LEU A 2 -31.72 29.40 64.13
C LEU A 2 -32.37 28.15 63.47
N LYS A 3 -31.87 26.90 63.57
CA LYS A 3 -31.12 26.14 64.60
C LYS A 3 -30.35 25.00 63.88
N ARG A 4 -29.04 24.79 64.10
CA ARG A 4 -28.34 24.04 65.18
C ARG A 4 -28.59 22.51 65.20
N ARG A 5 -27.54 21.71 64.88
CA ARG A 5 -26.67 20.89 65.79
C ARG A 5 -27.14 19.41 65.88
N ARG A 6 -26.34 18.34 66.01
CA ARG A 6 -24.93 18.03 66.41
C ARG A 6 -24.76 16.50 66.16
N ASN A 7 -23.72 15.94 65.54
CA ASN A 7 -22.34 15.63 66.00
C ASN A 7 -22.09 14.23 66.63
N TYR A 8 -20.97 13.61 66.19
CA TYR A 8 -20.08 12.60 66.80
C TYR A 8 -20.64 11.17 66.98
N ILE A 9 -19.91 10.04 66.81
CA ILE A 9 -18.59 9.64 67.36
C ILE A 9 -18.00 8.48 66.53
N SER A 10 -16.68 8.50 66.32
CA SER A 10 -15.82 7.37 65.91
C SER A 10 -15.52 6.41 67.07
N ARG A 11 -15.36 5.10 66.82
CA ARG A 11 -14.23 4.21 67.25
C ARG A 11 -14.61 2.73 67.52
N PHE A 12 -13.77 1.85 66.94
CA PHE A 12 -13.12 0.66 67.53
C PHE A 12 -13.81 -0.74 67.62
N THR A 13 -13.29 -1.65 66.76
CA THR A 13 -12.73 -3.01 66.99
C THR A 13 -13.49 -4.20 67.59
N CYS A 14 -13.37 -5.32 66.84
CA CYS A 14 -13.07 -6.73 67.22
C CYS A 14 -14.16 -7.67 67.78
N VAL A 15 -14.21 -8.87 67.15
CA VAL A 15 -14.40 -10.28 67.63
C VAL A 15 -15.13 -11.05 66.51
N VAL A 16 -14.50 -11.88 65.66
CA VAL A 16 -13.83 -13.19 65.83
C VAL A 16 -14.75 -14.31 66.36
N LEU A 17 -15.14 -15.20 65.43
CA LEU A 17 -15.36 -16.65 65.51
C LEU A 17 -16.21 -17.29 66.63
N ALA A 18 -17.29 -17.97 66.21
CA ALA A 18 -17.53 -19.43 66.35
C ALA A 18 -18.93 -19.74 65.77
N ALA A 19 -19.06 -20.31 64.56
CA ALA A 19 -18.86 -21.71 64.18
C ALA A 19 -20.06 -22.65 64.48
N LEU A 20 -20.51 -23.28 63.39
CA LEU A 20 -21.03 -24.66 63.27
C LEU A 20 -22.46 -24.97 63.74
N LEU A 21 -23.34 -25.21 62.75
CA LEU A 21 -24.06 -26.48 62.46
C LEU A 21 -25.49 -26.22 61.96
N MET A 22 -25.67 -26.23 60.64
CA MET A 22 -26.62 -27.14 59.98
C MET A 22 -26.47 -27.04 58.45
N PHE A 23 -25.78 -28.04 57.90
CA PHE A 23 -25.92 -28.45 56.51
C PHE A 23 -27.37 -28.91 56.27
N ALA A 24 -27.99 -28.46 55.17
CA ALA A 24 -28.56 -29.34 54.14
C ALA A 24 -29.59 -28.61 53.25
N ILE A 25 -29.29 -28.62 51.94
CA ILE A 25 -30.20 -28.55 50.79
C ILE A 25 -30.70 -27.15 50.42
N TYR A 26 -29.88 -26.42 49.67
CA TYR A 26 -30.36 -25.59 48.57
C TYR A 26 -29.89 -26.23 47.26
N PRO A 27 -30.77 -26.40 46.26
CA PRO A 27 -30.39 -26.95 44.97
C PRO A 27 -29.37 -26.02 44.32
N SER A 28 -28.22 -26.60 43.97
CA SER A 28 -27.21 -26.04 43.08
C SER A 28 -27.89 -25.57 41.79
N SER A 29 -28.22 -24.28 41.77
CA SER A 29 -28.63 -23.58 40.57
C SER A 29 -27.35 -23.38 39.77
N PHE A 30 -27.25 -24.15 38.69
CA PHE A 30 -26.44 -23.88 37.50
C PHE A 30 -25.64 -22.57 37.55
N PHE A 31 -24.39 -22.64 38.01
CA PHE A 31 -23.36 -22.02 37.19
C PHE A 31 -23.17 -22.99 36.04
N ALA A 32 -23.84 -22.72 34.91
CA ALA A 32 -23.26 -23.17 33.66
C ALA A 32 -21.86 -22.54 33.65
N GLU A 33 -20.81 -23.36 33.71
CA GLU A 33 -19.59 -22.99 33.00
C GLU A 33 -20.09 -22.47 31.66
N LYS A 34 -19.80 -21.20 31.35
CA LYS A 34 -19.93 -20.74 29.97
C LYS A 34 -19.03 -21.73 29.23
N ASP A 35 -19.62 -22.68 28.50
CA ASP A 35 -18.90 -23.46 27.51
C ASP A 35 -18.23 -22.39 26.65
N ILE A 36 -16.95 -22.14 26.90
CA ILE A 36 -16.11 -21.38 26.00
C ILE A 36 -15.88 -22.36 24.87
N SER A 37 -16.88 -22.51 24.00
CA SER A 37 -16.65 -23.12 22.70
C SER A 37 -15.48 -22.36 22.08
N ALA A 38 -14.49 -23.10 21.58
CA ALA A 38 -13.36 -22.50 20.90
C ALA A 38 -13.88 -21.55 19.81
N THR A 39 -13.27 -20.38 19.68
CA THR A 39 -13.50 -19.53 18.52
C THR A 39 -13.02 -20.30 17.29
N GLU A 40 -13.94 -20.68 16.41
CA GLU A 40 -13.63 -21.50 15.23
C GLU A 40 -13.54 -20.63 13.99
N LEU A 41 -12.58 -20.94 13.13
CA LEU A 41 -12.47 -20.31 11.82
C LEU A 41 -13.58 -20.84 10.89
N ILE A 42 -14.42 -19.94 10.38
CA ILE A 42 -15.60 -20.27 9.57
C ILE A 42 -15.53 -19.78 8.12
N SER A 43 -14.67 -18.81 7.81
CA SER A 43 -14.46 -18.35 6.43
C SER A 43 -12.99 -18.05 6.15
N ILE A 44 -12.55 -18.37 4.93
CA ILE A 44 -11.27 -17.96 4.37
C ILE A 44 -11.56 -17.40 2.99
N GLU A 45 -11.31 -16.11 2.81
CA GLU A 45 -11.44 -15.41 1.54
C GLU A 45 -10.05 -15.09 0.98
N THR A 46 -9.85 -15.36 -0.31
CA THR A 46 -8.57 -15.11 -0.98
C THR A 46 -8.79 -14.21 -2.19
N TYR A 47 -7.95 -13.19 -2.29
CA TYR A 47 -7.99 -12.21 -3.36
C TYR A 47 -6.62 -12.17 -4.06
N GLY A 48 -6.51 -12.82 -5.22
CA GLY A 48 -5.30 -12.74 -6.03
C GLY A 48 -5.33 -11.51 -6.94
N ASN A 49 -4.29 -10.67 -6.84
CA ASN A 49 -4.05 -9.59 -7.79
C ASN A 49 -2.89 -9.96 -8.73
N PHE A 50 -2.29 -8.98 -9.44
CA PHE A 50 -1.21 -9.26 -10.39
C PHE A 50 0.01 -9.93 -9.71
N GLU A 51 0.53 -9.32 -8.65
CA GLU A 51 1.76 -9.77 -7.97
C GLU A 51 1.65 -9.84 -6.45
N THR A 52 0.43 -9.74 -5.96
CA THR A 52 0.07 -9.80 -4.55
C THR A 52 -1.17 -10.66 -4.36
N ALA A 53 -1.43 -11.05 -3.11
CA ALA A 53 -2.71 -11.62 -2.74
C ALA A 53 -3.12 -11.20 -1.33
N GLY A 54 -4.37 -10.80 -1.15
CA GLY A 54 -4.98 -10.59 0.16
C GLY A 54 -5.62 -11.87 0.66
N ILE A 55 -5.49 -12.14 1.96
CA ILE A 55 -6.10 -13.29 2.65
C ILE A 55 -6.84 -12.75 3.87
N ASP A 56 -8.15 -12.96 3.89
CA ASP A 56 -9.04 -12.51 4.95
C ASP A 56 -9.70 -13.73 5.59
N ILE A 57 -9.73 -13.76 6.92
CA ILE A 57 -10.25 -14.89 7.69
C ILE A 57 -11.29 -14.41 8.70
N LYS A 58 -12.37 -15.19 8.85
CA LYS A 58 -13.49 -14.91 9.77
C LYS A 58 -13.68 -16.02 10.78
N PHE A 59 -13.89 -15.62 12.03
CA PHE A 59 -14.25 -16.49 13.14
C PHE A 59 -15.74 -16.38 13.50
N ASP A 60 -16.28 -17.44 14.10
CA ASP A 60 -17.68 -17.50 14.53
C ASP A 60 -18.00 -16.66 15.77
N ASN A 61 -16.98 -16.40 16.59
CA ASN A 61 -17.04 -15.63 17.82
C ASN A 61 -15.97 -14.52 17.84
N LEU A 62 -16.00 -13.69 18.88
CA LEU A 62 -14.99 -12.67 19.09
C LEU A 62 -13.61 -13.29 19.31
N ILE A 63 -12.60 -12.77 18.61
CA ILE A 63 -11.20 -13.11 18.80
C ILE A 63 -10.75 -12.58 20.16
N THR A 64 -10.29 -13.48 21.03
CA THR A 64 -9.76 -13.16 22.36
C THR A 64 -8.25 -13.32 22.44
N ASP A 65 -7.74 -14.49 22.05
CA ASP A 65 -6.34 -14.90 22.18
C ASP A 65 -5.84 -15.63 20.92
N GLU A 66 -6.70 -15.78 19.92
CA GLU A 66 -6.35 -16.43 18.67
C GLU A 66 -5.32 -15.61 17.89
N THR A 67 -4.40 -16.32 17.26
CA THR A 67 -3.41 -15.78 16.31
C THR A 67 -3.39 -16.68 15.07
N ALA A 68 -2.98 -16.14 13.92
CA ALA A 68 -2.83 -16.94 12.72
C ALA A 68 -1.52 -16.63 11.97
N SER A 69 -0.91 -17.68 11.45
CA SER A 69 0.25 -17.61 10.55
C SER A 69 -0.12 -18.19 9.19
N ILE A 70 0.54 -17.70 8.14
CA ILE A 70 0.34 -18.17 6.77
C ILE A 70 1.61 -18.76 6.19
N PHE A 71 1.43 -19.81 5.41
CA PHE A 71 2.47 -20.38 4.58
C PHE A 71 1.93 -20.57 3.17
N TYR A 72 2.75 -20.35 2.16
CA TYR A 72 2.34 -20.46 0.77
C TYR A 72 3.45 -21.03 -0.12
N LYS A 73 3.07 -21.60 -1.26
CA LYS A 73 3.98 -22.09 -2.30
C LYS A 73 3.30 -21.99 -3.64
N LYS A 74 4.05 -21.91 -4.75
CA LYS A 74 3.40 -22.13 -6.06
C LYS A 74 2.79 -23.54 -6.04
N SER A 75 1.62 -23.73 -6.63
CA SER A 75 0.96 -25.05 -6.63
C SER A 75 1.82 -26.13 -7.30
N SER A 76 2.71 -25.74 -8.23
CA SER A 76 3.68 -26.61 -8.88
C SER A 76 4.89 -27.00 -8.02
N GLU A 77 5.07 -26.36 -6.87
CA GLU A 77 6.23 -26.54 -5.99
C GLU A 77 5.86 -27.35 -4.73
N ALA A 78 6.87 -27.87 -4.03
CA ALA A 78 6.67 -28.74 -2.87
C ALA A 78 6.87 -28.02 -1.52
N ILE A 79 7.62 -26.91 -1.51
CA ILE A 79 8.09 -26.28 -0.27
C ILE A 79 7.24 -25.04 0.01
N TYR A 80 6.60 -25.05 1.18
CA TYR A 80 5.94 -23.87 1.74
C TYR A 80 6.99 -22.90 2.28
N ARG A 81 6.81 -21.61 1.96
CA ARG A 81 7.47 -20.49 2.63
C ARG A 81 6.48 -19.79 3.55
N GLU A 82 7.00 -19.24 4.64
CA GLU A 82 6.20 -18.44 5.57
C GLU A 82 5.90 -17.07 4.97
N GLY A 83 4.69 -16.56 5.20
CA GLY A 83 4.28 -15.20 4.85
C GLY A 83 4.09 -14.33 6.08
N HIS A 84 3.68 -13.09 5.86
CA HIS A 84 3.42 -12.15 6.94
C HIS A 84 2.25 -12.62 7.82
N SER A 85 2.37 -12.50 9.15
CA SER A 85 1.36 -12.97 10.10
C SER A 85 0.03 -12.21 9.98
N PHE A 86 -1.07 -12.85 10.36
CA PHE A 86 -2.37 -12.20 10.35
C PHE A 86 -2.50 -11.09 11.40
N THR A 87 -3.28 -10.07 11.06
CA THR A 87 -3.59 -8.93 11.91
C THR A 87 -5.09 -8.84 12.14
N LYS A 88 -5.52 -8.81 13.42
CA LYS A 88 -6.92 -8.56 13.80
C LYS A 88 -7.28 -7.12 13.42
N TYR A 89 -8.32 -6.95 12.62
CA TYR A 89 -8.81 -5.63 12.21
C TYR A 89 -10.18 -5.25 12.79
N ASP A 90 -10.97 -6.25 13.21
CA ASP A 90 -12.23 -6.08 13.94
C ASP A 90 -12.44 -7.19 14.98
N GLY A 91 -13.63 -7.27 15.58
CA GLY A 91 -13.93 -8.23 16.65
C GLY A 91 -13.77 -9.71 16.27
N ASN A 92 -13.95 -10.10 15.01
CA ASN A 92 -14.00 -11.50 14.57
C ASN A 92 -13.29 -11.80 13.25
N HIS A 93 -12.51 -10.86 12.71
CA HIS A 93 -11.73 -11.05 11.50
C HIS A 93 -10.24 -10.75 11.68
N MET A 94 -9.44 -11.41 10.85
CA MET A 94 -8.05 -11.06 10.64
C MET A 94 -7.71 -11.02 9.15
N ALA A 95 -6.67 -10.26 8.80
CA ALA A 95 -6.16 -10.17 7.44
C ALA A 95 -4.63 -10.28 7.37
N THR A 96 -4.13 -10.77 6.25
CA THR A 96 -2.73 -10.64 5.84
C THR A 96 -2.63 -10.49 4.32
N SER A 97 -1.44 -10.15 3.83
CA SER A 97 -1.12 -10.01 2.42
C SER A 97 0.16 -10.76 2.05
N LEU A 98 0.15 -11.35 0.85
CA LEU A 98 1.30 -11.97 0.20
C LEU A 98 1.85 -11.02 -0.88
N PHE A 99 3.17 -10.92 -0.99
CA PHE A 99 3.89 -10.08 -1.95
C PHE A 99 4.80 -10.91 -2.85
N ASP A 100 5.37 -10.25 -3.88
CA ASP A 100 6.31 -10.82 -4.86
C ASP A 100 5.80 -12.10 -5.53
N LEU A 101 4.49 -12.19 -5.75
CA LEU A 101 3.89 -13.30 -6.45
C LEU A 101 4.10 -13.14 -7.95
N LYS A 102 4.34 -14.26 -8.62
CA LYS A 102 4.28 -14.32 -10.08
C LYS A 102 2.83 -14.15 -10.56
N LYS A 103 2.63 -13.34 -11.61
CA LYS A 103 1.37 -13.20 -12.38
C LYS A 103 0.89 -14.53 -12.96
N ASP A 104 -0.42 -14.66 -13.19
CA ASP A 104 -1.11 -15.86 -13.71
C ASP A 104 -0.64 -17.18 -13.08
N THR A 105 -0.51 -17.20 -11.75
CA THR A 105 0.07 -18.33 -11.03
C THR A 105 -0.82 -18.71 -9.84
N SER A 106 -1.11 -20.01 -9.72
CA SER A 106 -1.78 -20.57 -8.55
C SER A 106 -0.80 -20.85 -7.42
N TYR A 107 -1.22 -20.51 -6.21
CA TYR A 107 -0.51 -20.79 -4.97
C TYR A 107 -1.38 -21.64 -4.04
N ASP A 108 -0.77 -22.66 -3.45
CA ASP A 108 -1.38 -23.39 -2.35
C ASP A 108 -1.06 -22.64 -1.06
N VAL A 109 -2.08 -22.44 -0.23
CA VAL A 109 -2.00 -21.66 1.01
C VAL A 109 -2.36 -22.56 2.18
N LYS A 110 -1.52 -22.53 3.21
CA LYS A 110 -1.75 -23.16 4.51
C LYS A 110 -1.83 -22.08 5.58
N ILE A 111 -2.92 -22.07 6.33
CA ILE A 111 -3.13 -21.17 7.47
C ILE A 111 -3.08 -22.00 8.75
N VAL A 112 -2.32 -21.53 9.73
CA VAL A 112 -2.20 -22.17 11.04
C VAL A 112 -2.79 -21.22 12.08
N VAL A 113 -3.94 -21.58 12.64
CA VAL A 113 -4.61 -20.83 13.70
C VAL A 113 -4.18 -21.42 15.05
N ASN A 114 -3.70 -20.59 15.95
CA ASN A 114 -3.37 -20.96 17.34
C ASN A 114 -4.33 -20.25 18.30
N GLY A 115 -4.87 -20.97 19.28
CA GLY A 115 -5.67 -20.40 20.37
C GLY A 115 -5.63 -21.27 21.62
N SER A 116 -6.49 -20.97 22.60
CA SER A 116 -6.55 -21.68 23.89
C SER A 116 -6.71 -23.21 23.80
N GLN A 117 -7.28 -23.73 22.71
CA GLN A 117 -7.49 -25.18 22.49
C GLN A 117 -6.39 -25.85 21.66
N GLY A 118 -5.35 -25.12 21.26
CA GLY A 118 -4.24 -25.64 20.46
C GLY A 118 -4.14 -25.03 19.06
N SER A 119 -3.54 -25.78 18.14
CA SER A 119 -3.19 -25.33 16.79
C SER A 119 -3.96 -26.13 15.73
N THR A 120 -4.61 -25.44 14.80
CA THR A 120 -5.38 -26.05 13.71
C THR A 120 -4.90 -25.53 12.35
N GLU A 121 -4.73 -26.45 11.39
CA GLU A 121 -4.34 -26.12 10.02
C GLU A 121 -5.54 -26.08 9.07
N TYR A 122 -5.57 -25.06 8.21
CA TYR A 122 -6.54 -24.89 7.13
C TYR A 122 -5.79 -24.73 5.80
N PHE A 123 -6.41 -25.20 4.72
CA PHE A 123 -5.82 -25.17 3.40
C PHE A 123 -6.77 -24.52 2.40
N THR A 124 -6.23 -23.66 1.55
CA THR A 124 -6.95 -23.02 0.45
C THR A 124 -6.00 -22.79 -0.72
N THR A 125 -6.50 -22.17 -1.79
CA THR A 125 -5.68 -21.72 -2.91
C THR A 125 -5.98 -20.26 -3.24
N VAL A 126 -5.01 -19.60 -3.87
CA VAL A 126 -5.20 -18.28 -4.48
C VAL A 126 -4.54 -18.25 -5.84
N LYS A 127 -5.14 -17.57 -6.82
CA LYS A 127 -4.59 -17.41 -8.16
C LYS A 127 -4.38 -15.94 -8.46
N THR A 128 -3.15 -15.55 -8.78
CA THR A 128 -2.85 -14.20 -9.27
C THR A 128 -3.40 -13.97 -10.67
N LYS A 129 -3.67 -12.71 -11.01
CA LYS A 129 -4.16 -12.31 -12.33
C LYS A 129 -3.04 -12.36 -13.37
N PRO A 130 -3.33 -12.67 -14.65
CA PRO A 130 -2.40 -12.37 -15.73
C PRO A 130 -2.18 -10.86 -15.86
N GLU A 131 -1.10 -10.43 -16.51
CA GLU A 131 -0.93 -9.02 -16.88
C GLU A 131 -2.12 -8.54 -17.73
N TYR A 132 -2.54 -7.29 -17.53
CA TYR A 132 -3.68 -6.76 -18.25
C TYR A 132 -3.34 -6.58 -19.73
N THR A 133 -4.24 -7.05 -20.60
CA THR A 133 -4.16 -6.84 -22.04
C THR A 133 -5.48 -6.25 -22.51
N LEU A 134 -5.41 -5.37 -23.51
CA LEU A 134 -6.62 -4.79 -24.08
C LEU A 134 -7.51 -5.90 -24.66
N PRO A 135 -8.84 -5.80 -24.46
CA PRO A 135 -9.78 -6.80 -24.95
C PRO A 135 -9.81 -6.84 -26.48
N VAL A 136 -10.31 -7.95 -27.04
CA VAL A 136 -10.50 -8.09 -28.48
C VAL A 136 -11.94 -7.73 -28.84
N ALA A 137 -12.10 -6.84 -29.83
CA ALA A 137 -13.41 -6.41 -30.28
C ALA A 137 -14.21 -7.57 -30.90
N THR A 138 -15.48 -7.70 -30.53
CA THR A 138 -16.44 -8.48 -31.32
C THR A 138 -16.96 -7.65 -32.50
N LYS A 139 -16.97 -6.32 -32.34
CA LYS A 139 -17.36 -5.34 -33.35
C LYS A 139 -16.67 -4.01 -33.10
N THR A 140 -16.19 -3.38 -34.16
CA THR A 140 -15.65 -2.02 -34.12
C THR A 140 -16.67 -1.02 -34.65
N VAL A 141 -16.79 0.12 -33.96
CA VAL A 141 -17.62 1.26 -34.34
C VAL A 141 -16.73 2.50 -34.39
N ASN A 142 -16.35 2.92 -35.59
CA ASN A 142 -15.56 4.14 -35.77
C ASN A 142 -16.47 5.37 -35.71
N VAL A 143 -16.07 6.38 -34.95
CA VAL A 143 -16.81 7.64 -34.76
C VAL A 143 -15.90 8.82 -35.07
N GLY A 144 -16.39 9.81 -35.80
CA GLY A 144 -15.63 11.00 -36.21
C GLY A 144 -16.20 12.33 -35.70
N ASN A 145 -17.28 12.30 -34.92
CA ASN A 145 -17.85 13.48 -34.27
C ASN A 145 -18.76 13.09 -33.09
N GLN A 146 -19.18 14.09 -32.30
CA GLN A 146 -20.02 13.89 -31.12
C GLN A 146 -21.32 13.15 -31.40
N GLN A 147 -22.05 13.50 -32.47
CA GLN A 147 -23.33 12.86 -32.78
C GLN A 147 -23.17 11.35 -33.04
N GLN A 148 -22.07 10.96 -33.69
CA GLN A 148 -21.75 9.56 -33.91
C GLN A 148 -21.32 8.85 -32.62
N LEU A 149 -20.56 9.52 -31.76
CA LEU A 149 -20.19 9.00 -30.44
C LEU A 149 -21.42 8.72 -29.57
N ASP A 150 -22.33 9.69 -29.45
CA ASP A 150 -23.57 9.53 -28.69
C ASP A 150 -24.40 8.36 -29.22
N ALA A 151 -24.55 8.26 -30.55
CA ALA A 151 -25.27 7.16 -31.17
C ALA A 151 -24.58 5.80 -30.95
N ALA A 152 -23.25 5.76 -30.95
CA ALA A 152 -22.49 4.54 -30.67
C ALA A 152 -22.69 4.08 -29.23
N ILE A 153 -22.60 4.97 -28.25
CA ILE A 153 -22.78 4.65 -26.82
C ILE A 153 -24.20 4.16 -26.55
N VAL A 154 -25.23 4.84 -27.08
CA VAL A 154 -26.63 4.43 -26.92
C VAL A 154 -26.88 3.01 -27.42
N ASN A 155 -26.18 2.58 -28.47
CA ASN A 155 -26.34 1.27 -29.10
C ASN A 155 -25.30 0.23 -28.68
N ALA A 156 -24.38 0.58 -27.76
CA ALA A 156 -23.27 -0.26 -27.37
C ALA A 156 -23.75 -1.60 -26.76
N LYS A 157 -23.05 -2.68 -27.13
CA LYS A 157 -23.25 -4.05 -26.64
C LYS A 157 -21.93 -4.64 -26.15
N PRO A 158 -21.95 -5.66 -25.27
CA PRO A 158 -20.73 -6.35 -24.85
C PRO A 158 -19.82 -6.74 -26.02
N GLY A 159 -18.55 -6.32 -25.96
CA GLY A 159 -17.52 -6.53 -26.97
C GLY A 159 -17.44 -5.47 -28.06
N ASP A 160 -18.32 -4.46 -28.05
CA ASP A 160 -18.22 -3.32 -28.96
C ASP A 160 -17.01 -2.44 -28.56
N HIS A 161 -16.19 -2.10 -29.56
CA HIS A 161 -15.13 -1.11 -29.45
C HIS A 161 -15.54 0.16 -30.20
N ILE A 162 -15.79 1.24 -29.47
CA ILE A 162 -16.10 2.57 -29.98
C ILE A 162 -14.78 3.33 -30.16
N LEU A 163 -14.35 3.52 -31.40
CA LEU A 163 -13.05 4.10 -31.71
C LEU A 163 -13.18 5.50 -32.31
N LEU A 164 -12.65 6.50 -31.62
CA LEU A 164 -12.68 7.91 -31.96
C LEU A 164 -11.62 8.24 -33.01
N ASP A 165 -11.96 9.15 -33.92
CA ASP A 165 -11.03 9.70 -34.91
C ASP A 165 -9.88 10.38 -34.15
N PRO A 166 -8.60 10.08 -34.44
CA PRO A 166 -7.47 10.59 -33.65
C PRO A 166 -7.33 12.12 -33.66
N THR A 167 -7.99 12.80 -34.61
CA THR A 167 -8.03 14.27 -34.71
C THR A 167 -9.35 14.87 -34.23
N GLY A 168 -10.28 14.02 -33.78
CA GLY A 168 -11.60 14.43 -33.35
C GLY A 168 -11.58 15.11 -31.99
N VAL A 169 -12.46 16.10 -31.86
CA VAL A 169 -12.76 16.78 -30.59
C VAL A 169 -14.22 16.46 -30.24
N TYR A 170 -14.44 15.98 -29.01
CA TYR A 170 -15.72 15.51 -28.50
C TYR A 170 -16.04 16.25 -27.22
N SER A 171 -17.32 16.52 -26.95
CA SER A 171 -17.74 17.29 -25.77
C SER A 171 -17.90 16.44 -24.51
N SER A 172 -18.19 15.13 -24.65
CA SER A 172 -18.33 14.20 -23.52
C SER A 172 -18.54 12.76 -24.01
N ALA A 173 -18.33 11.78 -23.13
CA ALA A 173 -18.75 10.38 -23.34
C ALA A 173 -19.55 9.90 -22.12
N ASN A 174 -20.85 9.61 -22.28
CA ASN A 174 -21.74 9.30 -21.16
C ASN A 174 -22.31 7.88 -21.26
N PHE A 175 -21.72 6.95 -20.52
CA PHE A 175 -22.23 5.59 -20.32
C PHE A 175 -23.13 5.58 -19.09
N GLU A 176 -24.40 5.21 -19.31
CA GLU A 176 -25.43 5.17 -18.30
C GLU A 176 -26.19 3.83 -18.42
N GLY A 177 -25.99 2.93 -17.46
CA GLY A 177 -26.58 1.59 -17.49
C GLY A 177 -26.07 0.71 -18.64
N LYS A 178 -24.91 1.05 -19.22
CA LYS A 178 -24.28 0.29 -20.31
C LYS A 178 -23.19 -0.59 -19.74
N SER A 179 -23.24 -1.89 -20.01
CA SER A 179 -22.24 -2.81 -19.47
C SER A 179 -21.74 -3.79 -20.52
N GLY A 180 -20.44 -4.05 -20.48
CA GLY A 180 -19.85 -5.22 -21.10
C GLY A 180 -20.01 -6.45 -20.23
N THR A 181 -19.17 -7.45 -20.50
CA THR A 181 -18.94 -8.59 -19.60
C THR A 181 -17.45 -8.80 -19.42
N GLU A 182 -17.05 -9.60 -18.43
CA GLU A 182 -15.64 -9.98 -18.24
C GLU A 182 -14.98 -10.49 -19.53
N ALA A 183 -15.68 -11.34 -20.30
CA ALA A 183 -15.17 -11.88 -21.55
C ALA A 183 -15.27 -10.91 -22.74
N ASN A 184 -16.21 -9.95 -22.70
CA ASN A 184 -16.48 -9.02 -23.79
C ASN A 184 -16.80 -7.63 -23.22
N PRO A 185 -15.81 -6.92 -22.67
CA PRO A 185 -16.01 -5.56 -22.19
C PRO A 185 -16.39 -4.61 -23.34
N ILE A 186 -17.00 -3.47 -23.02
CA ILE A 186 -17.19 -2.39 -23.99
C ILE A 186 -15.95 -1.49 -23.89
N LEU A 187 -15.35 -1.13 -25.02
CA LEU A 187 -14.18 -0.25 -25.04
C LEU A 187 -14.51 1.07 -25.74
N ILE A 188 -14.06 2.19 -25.16
CA ILE A 188 -13.93 3.49 -25.83
C ILE A 188 -12.44 3.84 -25.94
N GLY A 189 -12.00 4.25 -27.13
CA GLY A 189 -10.61 4.61 -27.34
C GLY A 189 -10.32 5.22 -28.70
N SER A 190 -9.04 5.29 -29.08
CA SER A 190 -8.61 5.86 -30.37
C SER A 190 -8.60 4.84 -31.52
N GLN A 191 -8.86 5.31 -32.75
CA GLN A 191 -8.60 4.55 -33.99
C GLN A 191 -7.10 4.44 -34.31
N GLY A 192 -6.26 5.24 -33.66
CA GLY A 192 -4.81 5.33 -33.92
C GLY A 192 -3.97 5.36 -32.66
N LYS A 193 -2.76 5.88 -32.78
CA LYS A 193 -1.83 6.06 -31.65
C LYS A 193 -2.11 7.35 -30.89
N ASP A 194 -2.54 8.39 -31.59
CA ASP A 194 -2.85 9.69 -30.98
C ASP A 194 -4.10 9.59 -30.10
N LYS A 195 -4.16 10.42 -29.06
CA LYS A 195 -5.23 10.46 -28.08
C LYS A 195 -6.25 11.52 -28.50
N PRO A 196 -7.46 11.14 -28.96
CA PRO A 196 -8.48 12.11 -29.31
C PRO A 196 -9.02 12.80 -28.07
N LEU A 197 -9.32 14.10 -28.21
CA LEU A 197 -9.70 14.98 -27.10
C LEU A 197 -11.19 14.89 -26.79
N ILE A 198 -11.50 14.68 -25.51
CA ILE A 198 -12.83 14.88 -24.92
C ILE A 198 -12.74 16.13 -24.01
N GLU A 199 -13.32 17.26 -24.44
CA GLU A 199 -13.37 18.56 -23.71
C GLU A 199 -14.43 18.57 -22.59
N GLY A 200 -14.66 17.43 -21.96
CA GLY A 200 -15.66 17.28 -20.92
C GLY A 200 -15.61 15.88 -20.30
N PRO A 201 -16.62 15.52 -19.49
CA PRO A 201 -16.53 14.32 -18.69
C PRO A 201 -16.69 13.04 -19.49
N VAL A 202 -15.96 12.01 -19.08
CA VAL A 202 -16.25 10.60 -19.37
C VAL A 202 -16.98 10.01 -18.16
N LYS A 203 -18.27 9.70 -18.31
CA LYS A 203 -19.11 9.19 -17.22
C LYS A 203 -19.40 7.71 -17.41
N LEU A 204 -19.10 6.90 -16.40
CA LEU A 204 -19.37 5.49 -16.29
C LEU A 204 -20.33 5.26 -15.11
N TYR A 205 -21.62 5.48 -15.34
CA TYR A 205 -22.64 5.41 -14.30
C TYR A 205 -23.45 4.13 -14.40
N ARG A 206 -23.46 3.32 -13.33
CA ARG A 206 -24.12 2.01 -13.31
C ARG A 206 -23.71 1.14 -14.50
N SER A 207 -22.44 1.25 -14.87
CA SER A 207 -21.85 0.74 -16.10
C SER A 207 -20.70 -0.15 -15.71
N ASN A 208 -20.70 -1.40 -16.15
CA ASN A 208 -19.70 -2.38 -15.71
C ASN A 208 -18.89 -2.89 -16.89
N TYR A 209 -17.63 -3.26 -16.64
CA TYR A 209 -16.73 -3.78 -17.68
C TYR A 209 -16.60 -2.81 -18.86
N ILE A 210 -16.45 -1.52 -18.57
CA ILE A 210 -16.10 -0.49 -19.55
C ILE A 210 -14.59 -0.28 -19.51
N VAL A 211 -13.96 -0.20 -20.69
CA VAL A 211 -12.54 0.13 -20.85
C VAL A 211 -12.44 1.50 -21.51
N VAL A 212 -11.85 2.46 -20.81
CA VAL A 212 -11.43 3.76 -21.31
C VAL A 212 -9.94 3.65 -21.64
N ASN A 213 -9.57 3.76 -22.93
CA ASN A 213 -8.20 3.55 -23.36
C ASN A 213 -7.72 4.55 -24.41
N ASN A 214 -6.52 5.12 -24.20
CA ASN A 214 -5.85 5.97 -25.17
C ASN A 214 -6.68 7.19 -25.60
N LEU A 215 -7.16 7.94 -24.60
CA LEU A 215 -7.91 9.20 -24.78
C LEU A 215 -7.20 10.35 -24.08
N GLU A 216 -7.45 11.57 -24.55
CA GLU A 216 -7.14 12.81 -23.85
C GLU A 216 -8.47 13.35 -23.30
N VAL A 217 -8.55 13.60 -21.99
CA VAL A 217 -9.76 14.08 -21.32
C VAL A 217 -9.41 15.35 -20.56
N HIS A 218 -9.98 16.47 -21.01
CA HIS A 218 -9.82 17.79 -20.41
C HIS A 218 -11.18 18.28 -19.95
N ASN A 219 -11.36 18.58 -18.66
CA ASN A 219 -12.65 19.07 -18.17
C ASN A 219 -12.54 20.19 -17.12
N GLU A 220 -12.32 21.43 -17.54
CA GLU A 220 -12.28 22.58 -16.61
C GLU A 220 -13.58 22.73 -15.79
N ALA A 221 -14.72 22.25 -16.31
CA ALA A 221 -16.01 22.39 -15.67
C ALA A 221 -16.27 21.34 -14.57
N GLY A 222 -15.40 20.33 -14.38
CA GLY A 222 -15.62 19.30 -13.37
C GLY A 222 -14.63 18.14 -13.39
N ILE A 223 -15.11 16.96 -13.03
CA ILE A 223 -14.30 15.73 -12.97
C ILE A 223 -14.07 15.19 -14.40
N GLY A 224 -12.84 14.79 -14.72
CA GLY A 224 -12.47 14.15 -16.00
C GLY A 224 -13.19 12.82 -16.23
N VAL A 225 -12.78 11.76 -15.54
CA VAL A 225 -13.43 10.44 -15.58
C VAL A 225 -14.21 10.19 -14.29
N GLN A 226 -15.49 9.87 -14.41
CA GLN A 226 -16.40 9.62 -13.29
C GLN A 226 -16.93 8.20 -13.33
N ILE A 227 -16.55 7.39 -12.35
CA ILE A 227 -17.03 6.02 -12.18
C ILE A 227 -18.00 6.03 -11.00
N ARG A 228 -19.26 5.63 -11.23
CA ARG A 228 -20.29 5.75 -10.19
C ARG A 228 -21.24 4.57 -10.15
N GLY A 229 -21.28 3.87 -9.01
CA GLY A 229 -22.13 2.68 -8.87
C GLY A 229 -21.82 1.60 -9.91
N SER A 230 -20.55 1.48 -10.25
CA SER A 230 -20.02 0.71 -11.38
C SER A 230 -18.94 -0.25 -10.88
N HIS A 231 -18.66 -1.32 -11.63
CA HIS A 231 -17.74 -2.39 -11.25
C HIS A 231 -16.87 -2.84 -12.40
N TYR A 232 -15.63 -3.21 -12.08
CA TYR A 232 -14.67 -3.79 -13.02
C TYR A 232 -14.40 -2.94 -14.27
N ASP A 233 -14.53 -1.62 -14.14
CA ASP A 233 -14.13 -0.68 -15.17
C ASP A 233 -12.61 -0.48 -15.18
N VAL A 234 -12.08 -0.19 -16.37
CA VAL A 234 -10.65 0.01 -16.61
C VAL A 234 -10.43 1.39 -17.22
N VAL A 235 -9.49 2.15 -16.68
CA VAL A 235 -8.97 3.40 -17.27
C VAL A 235 -7.48 3.22 -17.49
N VAL A 236 -7.06 3.22 -18.76
CA VAL A 236 -5.69 2.86 -19.13
C VAL A 236 -5.11 3.74 -20.24
N ASN A 237 -3.81 4.00 -20.21
CA ASN A 237 -3.06 4.69 -21.26
C ASN A 237 -3.65 6.04 -21.68
N SER A 238 -4.32 6.76 -20.78
CA SER A 238 -5.03 8.01 -21.10
C SER A 238 -4.37 9.21 -20.41
N ASP A 239 -4.51 10.38 -21.03
CA ASP A 239 -4.11 11.66 -20.43
C ASP A 239 -5.39 12.33 -19.92
N ILE A 240 -5.47 12.58 -18.63
CA ILE A 240 -6.67 13.16 -18.00
C ILE A 240 -6.20 14.33 -17.16
N HIS A 241 -6.60 15.54 -17.57
CA HIS A 241 -6.01 16.75 -17.01
C HIS A 241 -7.02 17.89 -16.85
N ASP A 242 -6.61 18.86 -16.03
CA ASP A 242 -7.32 20.12 -15.76
C ASP A 242 -8.79 19.91 -15.38
N SER A 243 -9.02 18.97 -14.47
CA SER A 243 -10.34 18.59 -13.94
C SER A 243 -10.76 19.49 -12.76
N ILE A 244 -10.94 20.79 -13.05
CA ILE A 244 -10.96 21.85 -12.04
C ILE A 244 -12.31 21.93 -11.29
N GLY A 245 -13.43 22.14 -11.99
CA GLY A 245 -14.77 22.33 -11.38
C GLY A 245 -15.09 23.71 -10.81
N GLY A 246 -14.06 24.46 -10.44
CA GLY A 246 -14.13 25.80 -9.87
C GLY A 246 -13.39 25.90 -8.52
N PRO A 247 -13.26 27.12 -7.97
CA PRO A 247 -12.66 27.30 -6.66
C PRO A 247 -13.48 26.55 -5.61
N THR A 248 -12.81 25.85 -4.68
CA THR A 248 -13.40 25.06 -3.58
C THR A 248 -14.08 23.73 -3.94
N THR A 249 -13.97 23.24 -5.19
CA THR A 249 -14.48 21.90 -5.53
C THR A 249 -13.45 20.81 -5.30
N TYR A 250 -13.89 19.69 -4.73
CA TYR A 250 -13.12 18.46 -4.50
C TYR A 250 -13.14 17.54 -5.73
N HIS A 251 -12.95 18.10 -6.92
CA HIS A 251 -12.98 17.34 -8.16
C HIS A 251 -11.60 16.77 -8.48
N GLY A 252 -11.57 15.66 -9.20
CA GLY A 252 -10.33 15.02 -9.61
C GLY A 252 -10.29 14.61 -11.06
N ASN A 253 -9.11 14.20 -11.52
CA ASN A 253 -8.95 13.62 -12.85
C ASN A 253 -9.74 12.31 -12.96
N ILE A 254 -9.66 11.45 -11.94
CA ILE A 254 -10.51 10.27 -11.82
C ILE A 254 -11.23 10.29 -10.47
N HIS A 255 -12.55 10.19 -10.50
CA HIS A 255 -13.37 10.06 -9.30
C HIS A 255 -14.18 8.76 -9.37
N ILE A 256 -13.98 7.88 -8.39
CA ILE A 256 -14.71 6.63 -8.22
C ILE A 256 -15.61 6.76 -6.99
N HIS A 257 -16.90 6.54 -7.19
CA HIS A 257 -17.93 6.79 -6.19
C HIS A 257 -18.91 5.62 -6.11
N HIS A 258 -19.44 5.36 -4.93
CA HIS A 258 -20.58 4.45 -4.80
C HIS A 258 -21.85 5.03 -5.46
N SER A 259 -22.99 4.34 -5.43
CA SER A 259 -24.25 4.87 -5.97
C SER A 259 -25.07 5.60 -4.92
N ASP A 260 -25.71 6.73 -5.28
CA ASP A 260 -26.69 7.45 -4.43
C ASP A 260 -27.87 6.59 -3.92
N GLU A 261 -28.12 5.45 -4.59
CA GLU A 261 -29.17 4.51 -4.24
C GLU A 261 -28.53 3.30 -3.55
N GLY A 262 -28.67 3.18 -2.23
CA GLY A 262 -28.14 2.10 -1.39
C GLY A 262 -28.69 0.69 -1.68
N SER A 263 -28.72 0.27 -2.96
CA SER A 263 -29.26 -1.00 -3.43
C SER A 263 -28.30 -1.85 -4.27
N MET A 264 -27.06 -1.40 -4.49
CA MET A 264 -26.04 -2.21 -5.17
C MET A 264 -24.79 -2.30 -4.27
N PRO A 265 -24.55 -3.43 -3.57
CA PRO A 265 -23.30 -3.62 -2.83
C PRO A 265 -22.14 -3.59 -3.84
N GLY A 266 -21.24 -2.63 -3.69
CA GLY A 266 -20.22 -2.39 -4.70
C GLY A 266 -19.13 -3.44 -4.71
N ILE A 267 -19.03 -4.24 -5.76
CA ILE A 267 -17.85 -5.08 -6.03
C ILE A 267 -16.88 -4.23 -6.87
N GLY A 268 -16.20 -3.25 -6.26
CA GLY A 268 -15.33 -2.28 -6.94
C GLY A 268 -14.51 -2.85 -8.12
N GLY A 269 -13.30 -3.36 -7.86
CA GLY A 269 -12.53 -4.14 -8.84
C GLY A 269 -12.00 -3.36 -10.03
N HIS A 270 -11.93 -2.03 -9.92
CA HIS A 270 -11.45 -1.16 -11.00
C HIS A 270 -9.96 -1.32 -11.24
N LEU A 271 -9.52 -1.10 -12.48
CA LEU A 271 -8.10 -1.00 -12.85
C LEU A 271 -7.80 0.37 -13.41
N ILE A 272 -6.97 1.14 -12.70
CA ILE A 272 -6.49 2.45 -13.13
C ILE A 272 -5.00 2.32 -13.39
N MET A 273 -4.61 2.26 -14.66
CA MET A 273 -3.25 1.84 -15.03
C MET A 273 -2.60 2.71 -16.11
N ASN A 274 -1.33 3.07 -15.95
CA ASN A 274 -0.52 3.71 -16.99
C ASN A 274 -1.15 5.00 -17.57
N ASN A 275 -1.85 5.78 -16.75
CA ASN A 275 -2.39 7.08 -17.15
C ASN A 275 -1.45 8.21 -16.75
N VAL A 276 -1.56 9.35 -17.44
CA VAL A 276 -1.02 10.63 -16.99
C VAL A 276 -2.18 11.44 -16.45
N LEU A 277 -2.14 11.77 -15.16
CA LEU A 277 -3.19 12.52 -14.46
C LEU A 277 -2.58 13.84 -13.98
N SER A 278 -2.96 14.95 -14.59
CA SER A 278 -2.30 16.23 -14.34
C SER A 278 -3.23 17.39 -14.05
N ASP A 279 -2.66 18.41 -13.44
CA ASP A 279 -3.04 19.79 -13.75
C ASP A 279 -1.86 20.42 -14.50
N GLU A 280 -2.12 20.94 -15.69
CA GLU A 280 -1.11 21.57 -16.54
C GLU A 280 -1.14 23.10 -16.43
N ASP A 281 -2.22 23.67 -15.88
CA ASP A 281 -2.45 25.11 -15.73
C ASP A 281 -2.72 25.52 -14.27
N HIS A 282 -1.77 25.17 -13.40
CA HIS A 282 -1.79 25.53 -11.99
C HIS A 282 -0.64 26.46 -11.59
N GLU A 283 -0.87 27.22 -10.51
CA GLU A 283 0.19 27.99 -9.87
C GLU A 283 1.33 27.07 -9.39
N PRO A 284 2.60 27.45 -9.58
CA PRO A 284 3.72 26.62 -9.15
C PRO A 284 3.67 26.33 -7.65
N ILE A 285 3.83 25.06 -7.31
CA ILE A 285 3.96 24.63 -5.92
C ILE A 285 5.32 25.10 -5.41
N THR A 286 5.32 25.96 -4.40
CA THR A 286 6.55 26.51 -3.80
C THR A 286 7.15 25.54 -2.79
N ASP A 287 8.27 25.88 -2.16
CA ASP A 287 8.86 25.05 -1.11
C ASP A 287 7.99 24.90 0.14
N THR A 288 7.06 25.82 0.36
CA THR A 288 6.04 25.75 1.42
C THR A 288 4.67 25.37 0.84
N GLN A 289 4.68 24.70 -0.32
CA GLN A 289 3.49 24.20 -1.02
C GLN A 289 2.53 25.27 -1.57
N GLY A 290 3.07 26.40 -2.01
CA GLY A 290 2.33 27.44 -2.73
C GLY A 290 1.71 28.51 -1.81
N PRO A 291 0.93 29.46 -2.36
CA PRO A 291 0.18 30.40 -1.56
C PRO A 291 -0.99 29.71 -0.83
N GLY A 292 -1.30 30.20 0.37
CA GLY A 292 -2.38 29.65 1.20
C GLY A 292 -2.02 28.33 1.88
N ASN A 293 -3.03 27.60 2.35
CA ASN A 293 -2.83 26.29 2.98
C ASN A 293 -2.63 25.21 1.92
N SER A 294 -1.87 24.16 2.24
CA SER A 294 -1.61 23.02 1.34
C SER A 294 -2.90 22.33 0.89
N ASN A 295 -3.83 22.13 1.82
CA ASN A 295 -5.14 21.47 1.61
C ASN A 295 -6.20 22.31 0.88
N THR A 296 -5.79 23.36 0.16
CA THR A 296 -6.72 24.24 -0.54
C THR A 296 -6.27 24.40 -1.98
N ALA A 297 -7.09 23.97 -2.94
CA ALA A 297 -6.83 24.20 -4.35
C ALA A 297 -6.66 25.71 -4.65
N ASN A 298 -5.70 26.04 -5.52
CA ASN A 298 -5.67 27.35 -6.15
C ASN A 298 -6.83 27.49 -7.13
N ASP A 299 -7.13 28.72 -7.60
CA ASP A 299 -8.33 29.01 -8.43
C ASP A 299 -8.48 28.14 -9.69
N ARG A 300 -7.38 27.58 -10.21
CA ARG A 300 -7.34 26.70 -11.40
C ARG A 300 -6.63 25.36 -11.14
N GLN A 301 -6.64 24.88 -9.90
CA GLN A 301 -5.97 23.62 -9.57
C GLN A 301 -6.98 22.48 -9.35
N THR A 302 -6.76 21.38 -10.04
CA THR A 302 -7.43 20.10 -9.88
C THR A 302 -7.14 19.56 -8.49
N TYR A 303 -8.16 19.15 -7.77
CA TYR A 303 -7.99 18.75 -6.38
C TYR A 303 -7.33 17.36 -6.30
N PHE A 304 -7.93 16.33 -6.89
CA PHE A 304 -7.42 14.96 -6.81
C PHE A 304 -6.85 14.46 -8.14
N GLY A 305 -5.74 13.73 -8.11
CA GLY A 305 -5.38 12.85 -9.22
C GLY A 305 -6.40 11.71 -9.33
N ILE A 306 -6.53 10.94 -8.25
CA ILE A 306 -7.53 9.87 -8.12
C ILE A 306 -8.20 9.96 -6.75
N LYS A 307 -9.53 10.07 -6.71
CA LYS A 307 -10.33 9.96 -5.46
C LYS A 307 -11.25 8.75 -5.53
N GLN A 308 -11.26 7.96 -4.47
CA GLN A 308 -12.35 7.03 -4.16
C GLN A 308 -13.14 7.59 -2.99
N ASP A 309 -14.45 7.70 -3.14
CA ASP A 309 -15.32 8.32 -2.13
C ASP A 309 -16.63 7.55 -1.93
N ASP A 310 -17.21 7.68 -0.74
CA ASP A 310 -18.39 6.95 -0.26
C ASP A 310 -18.29 5.42 -0.44
N ASN A 311 -17.10 4.84 -0.20
CA ASN A 311 -16.85 3.40 -0.22
C ASN A 311 -17.28 2.70 -1.53
N PRO A 312 -16.66 3.01 -2.68
CA PRO A 312 -17.06 2.48 -4.00
C PRO A 312 -16.88 0.95 -4.11
N GLY A 313 -16.12 0.35 -3.20
CA GLY A 313 -16.05 -1.09 -3.02
C GLY A 313 -14.62 -1.63 -3.02
N ALA A 314 -14.52 -2.95 -2.88
CA ALA A 314 -13.25 -3.67 -2.75
C ALA A 314 -12.44 -3.76 -4.05
N PHE A 315 -11.18 -4.18 -3.96
CA PHE A 315 -10.39 -4.77 -5.06
C PHE A 315 -9.87 -3.83 -6.15
N THR A 316 -9.97 -2.51 -5.97
CA THR A 316 -9.40 -1.55 -6.92
C THR A 316 -7.88 -1.66 -6.98
N THR A 317 -7.33 -1.59 -8.19
CA THR A 317 -5.88 -1.57 -8.47
C THR A 317 -5.50 -0.28 -9.17
N ILE A 318 -4.55 0.46 -8.60
CA ILE A 318 -4.04 1.73 -9.12
C ILE A 318 -2.53 1.57 -9.34
N ARG A 319 -2.09 1.47 -10.60
CA ARG A 319 -0.67 1.19 -10.88
C ARG A 319 -0.06 1.89 -12.08
N GLY A 320 1.23 2.17 -12.02
CA GLY A 320 1.98 2.70 -13.17
C GLY A 320 1.52 4.08 -13.65
N ASN A 321 0.73 4.81 -12.85
CA ASN A 321 0.24 6.14 -13.25
C ASN A 321 1.29 7.20 -12.93
N ILE A 322 1.31 8.26 -13.74
CA ILE A 322 2.07 9.48 -13.48
C ILE A 322 1.07 10.55 -13.04
N ILE A 323 1.27 11.14 -11.86
CA ILE A 323 0.33 12.11 -11.28
C ILE A 323 1.09 13.36 -10.86
N TYR A 324 0.64 14.54 -11.32
CA TYR A 324 1.29 15.79 -10.94
C TYR A 324 0.40 17.02 -11.01
N GLY A 325 0.78 18.09 -10.32
CA GLY A 325 0.11 19.39 -10.39
C GLY A 325 -1.20 19.51 -9.61
N VAL A 326 -1.70 18.41 -9.06
CA VAL A 326 -2.94 18.35 -8.27
C VAL A 326 -2.71 18.76 -6.81
N VAL A 327 -3.79 18.93 -6.04
CA VAL A 327 -3.69 19.10 -4.58
C VAL A 327 -3.25 17.80 -3.93
N ASP A 328 -4.03 16.74 -4.09
CA ASP A 328 -3.76 15.39 -3.58
C ASP A 328 -3.56 14.40 -4.72
N GLY A 329 -2.53 13.55 -4.62
CA GLY A 329 -2.21 12.59 -5.67
C GLY A 329 -3.25 11.47 -5.78
N ILE A 330 -3.26 10.57 -4.79
CA ILE A 330 -4.17 9.41 -4.73
C ILE A 330 -4.81 9.35 -3.35
N ALA A 331 -6.14 9.41 -3.29
CA ALA A 331 -6.93 9.30 -2.08
C ALA A 331 -7.95 8.16 -2.21
N PRO A 332 -7.56 6.89 -1.94
CA PRO A 332 -8.33 5.71 -2.28
C PRO A 332 -9.23 5.21 -1.13
N SER A 333 -9.07 5.74 0.07
CA SER A 333 -9.67 5.16 1.29
C SER A 333 -11.04 5.74 1.65
N GLY A 334 -11.37 6.95 1.17
CA GLY A 334 -12.68 7.62 1.32
C GLY A 334 -13.10 7.95 2.77
N ASP A 335 -14.09 8.82 2.94
CA ASP A 335 -14.88 8.95 4.18
C ASP A 335 -14.19 9.47 5.48
N GLU A 336 -13.18 10.33 5.36
CA GLU A 336 -12.44 10.94 6.49
C GLU A 336 -13.29 11.76 7.47
N ASN A 337 -14.46 12.24 7.02
CA ASN A 337 -15.34 13.14 7.77
C ASN A 337 -16.44 12.40 8.57
N SER A 338 -16.50 11.08 8.49
CA SER A 338 -17.46 10.27 9.23
C SER A 338 -16.91 9.86 10.60
N ASP A 339 -17.76 9.81 11.62
CA ASP A 339 -17.38 9.21 12.91
C ASP A 339 -16.88 7.77 12.64
N PRO A 340 -15.80 7.29 13.30
CA PRO A 340 -15.25 5.97 13.06
C PRO A 340 -16.38 4.94 13.20
N VAL A 341 -16.66 4.23 12.11
CA VAL A 341 -17.87 3.43 11.96
C VAL A 341 -17.93 2.32 13.02
N LEU A 342 -16.77 1.71 13.38
CA LEU A 342 -16.68 0.63 14.37
C LEU A 342 -15.34 0.60 15.14
N GLY A 343 -15.39 0.11 16.39
CA GLY A 343 -14.22 -0.10 17.25
C GLY A 343 -13.53 -1.46 17.04
N GLN A 344 -12.34 -1.66 17.60
CA GLN A 344 -11.51 -2.86 17.41
C GLN A 344 -12.19 -4.19 17.81
N ASP A 345 -13.14 -4.16 18.75
CA ASP A 345 -13.83 -5.35 19.25
C ASP A 345 -15.25 -5.51 18.71
N GLU A 346 -15.70 -4.57 17.86
CA GLU A 346 -16.98 -4.72 17.17
C GLU A 346 -16.80 -5.69 16.00
N PRO A 347 -17.61 -6.75 15.89
CA PRO A 347 -17.48 -7.73 14.81
C PRO A 347 -18.11 -7.23 13.51
N ASP A 348 -17.80 -7.94 12.43
CA ASP A 348 -18.46 -7.81 11.13
C ASP A 348 -18.33 -6.42 10.48
N LEU A 349 -17.15 -5.82 10.57
CA LEU A 349 -16.82 -4.55 9.93
C LEU A 349 -17.10 -4.55 8.44
N LEU A 350 -16.89 -5.67 7.75
CA LEU A 350 -17.12 -5.76 6.31
C LEU A 350 -18.60 -5.50 5.90
N LEU A 351 -19.55 -5.58 6.84
CA LEU A 351 -20.96 -5.19 6.60
C LEU A 351 -21.16 -3.68 6.45
N THR A 352 -20.16 -2.87 6.79
CA THR A 352 -20.17 -1.42 6.55
C THR A 352 -19.56 -1.05 5.21
N TYR A 353 -19.28 -2.04 4.36
CA TYR A 353 -18.70 -1.89 3.02
C TYR A 353 -17.41 -1.08 2.99
N PRO A 354 -16.42 -1.34 3.86
CA PRO A 354 -15.14 -0.63 3.80
C PRO A 354 -14.47 -0.84 2.44
N ASN A 355 -13.64 0.11 2.02
CA ASN A 355 -12.67 -0.18 0.98
C ASN A 355 -11.74 -1.29 1.49
N GLN A 356 -11.47 -2.28 0.65
CA GLN A 356 -10.69 -3.43 1.09
C GLN A 356 -9.92 -4.08 -0.04
N ASN A 357 -8.81 -4.72 0.30
CA ASN A 357 -8.02 -5.51 -0.65
C ASN A 357 -7.59 -4.71 -1.88
N MET A 358 -7.15 -3.47 -1.69
CA MET A 358 -6.65 -2.59 -2.76
C MET A 358 -5.14 -2.74 -2.96
N ASP A 359 -4.69 -2.45 -4.18
CA ASP A 359 -3.27 -2.39 -4.54
C ASP A 359 -2.94 -1.07 -5.22
N ILE A 360 -1.94 -0.36 -4.68
CA ILE A 360 -1.51 0.95 -5.15
C ILE A 360 0.00 0.94 -5.31
N TYR A 361 0.48 0.82 -6.53
CA TYR A 361 1.89 0.54 -6.75
C TYR A 361 2.48 1.00 -8.07
N ASP A 362 3.81 1.12 -8.12
CA ASP A 362 4.55 1.60 -9.29
C ASP A 362 4.06 2.98 -9.81
N ASN A 363 3.39 3.79 -8.98
CA ASN A 363 2.95 5.12 -9.39
C ASN A 363 4.08 6.13 -9.16
N ILE A 364 4.14 7.14 -10.03
CA ILE A 364 5.05 8.27 -9.93
C ILE A 364 4.21 9.50 -9.63
N ILE A 365 4.41 10.10 -8.47
CA ILE A 365 3.59 11.21 -7.98
C ILE A 365 4.52 12.36 -7.67
N TYR A 366 4.31 13.51 -8.27
CA TYR A 366 5.15 14.65 -7.98
C TYR A 366 4.49 16.00 -8.09
N ASN A 367 5.06 16.99 -7.41
CA ASN A 367 4.55 18.36 -7.47
C ASN A 367 3.04 18.36 -7.16
N VAL A 368 2.69 17.75 -6.02
CA VAL A 368 1.35 17.80 -5.43
C VAL A 368 1.34 18.77 -4.26
N LYS A 369 0.21 19.43 -3.99
CA LYS A 369 0.17 20.53 -3.02
C LYS A 369 0.12 20.00 -1.59
N ASP A 370 -0.78 19.06 -1.32
CA ASP A 370 -0.98 18.45 -0.01
C ASP A 370 -0.38 17.03 -0.02
N ASP A 371 -1.15 15.95 -0.03
CA ASP A 371 -0.63 14.62 0.22
C ASP A 371 -0.42 13.80 -1.08
N GLY A 372 0.72 13.11 -1.18
CA GLY A 372 1.06 12.25 -2.32
C GLY A 372 0.10 11.07 -2.43
N ILE A 373 0.03 10.27 -1.37
CA ILE A 373 -0.96 9.20 -1.20
C ILE A 373 -1.63 9.39 0.15
N GLU A 374 -2.95 9.57 0.14
CA GLU A 374 -3.79 9.79 1.32
C GLU A 374 -4.61 8.52 1.60
N MET A 375 -4.10 7.63 2.45
CA MET A 375 -4.81 6.40 2.83
C MET A 375 -5.88 6.65 3.91
N ASP A 376 -6.28 7.90 4.11
CA ASP A 376 -7.10 8.35 5.21
C ASP A 376 -8.54 7.86 5.04
N GLY A 377 -9.12 7.30 6.11
CA GLY A 377 -10.46 6.74 6.15
C GLY A 377 -10.55 5.25 6.40
N LEU A 378 -11.54 4.62 5.76
CA LEU A 378 -11.98 3.26 6.09
C LEU A 378 -11.42 2.23 5.11
N THR A 379 -10.28 1.63 5.46
CA THR A 379 -9.63 0.65 4.58
C THR A 379 -9.07 -0.58 5.30
N VAL A 380 -9.32 -1.77 4.74
CA VAL A 380 -8.85 -3.08 5.24
C VAL A 380 -7.93 -3.77 4.22
N ASN A 381 -6.91 -4.47 4.70
CA ASN A 381 -6.02 -5.34 3.93
C ASN A 381 -5.51 -4.75 2.61
N SER A 382 -4.99 -3.52 2.64
CA SER A 382 -4.52 -2.83 1.43
C SER A 382 -3.00 -2.74 1.35
N ARG A 383 -2.49 -2.64 0.13
CA ARG A 383 -1.06 -2.74 -0.19
C ARG A 383 -0.65 -1.51 -1.00
N VAL A 384 0.28 -0.73 -0.45
CA VAL A 384 0.83 0.49 -1.06
C VAL A 384 2.32 0.28 -1.22
N PHE A 385 2.80 0.03 -2.44
CA PHE A 385 4.18 -0.43 -2.62
C PHE A 385 4.86 0.10 -3.87
N HIS A 386 6.18 0.25 -3.84
CA HIS A 386 6.99 0.70 -4.98
C HIS A 386 6.57 2.04 -5.62
N ASN A 387 5.83 2.89 -4.90
CA ASN A 387 5.51 4.23 -5.39
C ASN A 387 6.71 5.17 -5.23
N HIS A 388 6.89 6.08 -6.18
CA HIS A 388 7.94 7.09 -6.17
C HIS A 388 7.32 8.48 -6.05
N ILE A 389 7.62 9.17 -4.94
CA ILE A 389 6.93 10.41 -4.56
C ILE A 389 7.94 11.56 -4.43
N GLY A 390 7.74 12.62 -5.21
CA GLY A 390 8.54 13.83 -5.21
C GLY A 390 7.71 15.06 -4.80
N LYS A 391 8.23 15.95 -3.95
CA LYS A 391 7.62 17.27 -3.67
C LYS A 391 6.10 17.24 -3.37
N SER A 392 5.80 17.05 -2.10
CA SER A 392 4.44 17.06 -1.52
C SER A 392 4.44 17.74 -0.14
N GLU A 393 3.27 18.05 0.45
CA GLU A 393 3.19 18.44 1.87
C GLU A 393 3.58 17.23 2.71
N ASN A 394 2.87 16.12 2.53
CA ASN A 394 3.28 14.81 3.03
C ASN A 394 3.34 13.77 1.91
N SER A 395 4.28 12.84 1.97
CA SER A 395 4.38 11.84 0.89
C SER A 395 3.30 10.78 1.04
N ILE A 396 3.07 10.32 2.27
CA ILE A 396 2.01 9.36 2.62
C ILE A 396 1.26 9.88 3.86
N SER A 397 -0.06 10.07 3.75
CA SER A 397 -0.95 10.32 4.88
C SER A 397 -1.70 9.06 5.27
N VAL A 398 -1.88 8.88 6.59
CA VAL A 398 -2.66 7.79 7.22
C VAL A 398 -3.48 8.33 8.39
N ALA A 399 -4.10 9.48 8.15
CA ALA A 399 -4.52 10.44 9.14
C ALA A 399 -6.03 10.75 9.09
N PRO A 400 -6.92 9.82 9.50
CA PRO A 400 -6.66 8.54 10.17
C PRO A 400 -7.05 7.30 9.37
N VAL A 401 -6.48 6.13 9.68
CA VAL A 401 -6.89 4.81 9.12
C VAL A 401 -7.65 3.96 10.17
N TYR A 402 -8.94 3.66 9.96
CA TYR A 402 -9.77 3.12 11.05
C TYR A 402 -9.81 1.60 11.30
N PRO A 403 -9.28 0.74 10.41
CA PRO A 403 -8.99 -0.63 10.86
C PRO A 403 -7.64 -1.23 10.39
N GLY A 404 -7.18 -0.93 9.17
CA GLY A 404 -6.08 -1.67 8.54
C GLY A 404 -6.38 -3.19 8.41
N PRO A 405 -5.37 -4.06 8.22
CA PRO A 405 -3.98 -3.71 8.04
C PRO A 405 -3.72 -2.99 6.71
N ILE A 406 -2.78 -2.05 6.71
CA ILE A 406 -2.24 -1.46 5.46
C ILE A 406 -0.73 -1.67 5.45
N PHE A 407 -0.23 -2.17 4.32
CA PHE A 407 1.17 -2.47 4.10
C PHE A 407 1.80 -1.43 3.17
N PHE A 408 2.76 -0.67 3.67
CA PHE A 408 3.57 0.28 2.92
C PHE A 408 4.95 -0.32 2.67
N VAL A 409 5.19 -0.85 1.46
CA VAL A 409 6.39 -1.66 1.17
C VAL A 409 7.21 -1.05 0.04
N GLY A 410 8.51 -0.78 0.25
CA GLY A 410 9.37 -0.40 -0.88
C GLY A 410 9.05 0.95 -1.51
N ASN A 411 8.30 1.83 -0.85
CA ASN A 411 8.03 3.17 -1.38
C ASN A 411 9.26 4.06 -1.19
N SER A 412 9.43 5.01 -2.10
CA SER A 412 10.55 5.95 -2.07
C SER A 412 10.03 7.38 -2.19
N ALA A 413 10.46 8.25 -1.27
CA ALA A 413 9.99 9.63 -1.27
C ALA A 413 11.07 10.64 -0.91
N TYR A 414 11.09 11.74 -1.65
CA TYR A 414 11.92 12.90 -1.40
C TYR A 414 11.09 14.18 -1.54
N GLY A 415 11.39 15.20 -0.74
CA GLY A 415 10.81 16.53 -0.99
C GLY A 415 9.54 16.86 -0.22
N ALA A 416 9.13 16.04 0.75
CA ALA A 416 8.04 16.38 1.65
C ALA A 416 8.34 17.69 2.42
N HIS A 417 7.36 18.61 2.47
CA HIS A 417 7.46 19.84 3.26
C HIS A 417 7.29 19.56 4.77
N GLN A 418 6.24 18.84 5.17
CA GLN A 418 5.98 18.42 6.55
C GLN A 418 6.63 17.07 6.87
N GLY A 419 6.16 15.97 6.28
CA GLY A 419 6.68 14.64 6.59
C GLY A 419 6.55 13.66 5.45
N SER A 420 7.48 12.71 5.35
CA SER A 420 7.32 11.61 4.42
C SER A 420 6.14 10.72 4.83
N THR A 421 5.90 10.58 6.14
CA THR A 421 4.69 9.95 6.66
C THR A 421 3.99 10.86 7.65
N LYS A 422 2.67 11.05 7.48
CA LYS A 422 1.79 11.84 8.36
C LYS A 422 0.83 10.94 9.10
N LEU A 423 0.87 10.98 10.43
CA LEU A 423 0.08 10.08 11.29
C LEU A 423 -1.06 10.78 12.05
N ASN A 424 -1.33 12.07 11.79
CA ASN A 424 -2.14 12.94 12.65
C ASN A 424 -3.23 13.71 11.92
N THR A 425 -4.35 13.90 12.60
CA THR A 425 -5.62 14.29 11.95
C THR A 425 -6.32 15.41 12.71
N GLY A 426 -6.12 15.51 14.04
CA GLY A 426 -6.90 16.40 14.88
C GLY A 426 -8.39 16.02 15.01
N VAL A 427 -8.83 14.94 14.35
CA VAL A 427 -10.20 14.42 14.37
C VAL A 427 -10.34 13.19 15.28
N ARG A 428 -11.59 12.79 15.54
CA ARG A 428 -11.90 11.67 16.45
C ARG A 428 -11.73 10.32 15.76
N GLY A 429 -10.90 9.46 16.34
CA GLY A 429 -10.88 8.03 16.06
C GLY A 429 -9.48 7.45 16.32
N GLU A 430 -9.20 6.24 15.84
CA GLU A 430 -7.94 5.55 16.10
C GLU A 430 -7.32 5.00 14.82
N THR A 431 -6.13 5.49 14.47
CA THR A 431 -5.32 4.97 13.38
C THR A 431 -4.67 3.65 13.81
N ARG A 432 -4.93 2.52 13.14
CA ARG A 432 -4.38 1.21 13.54
C ARG A 432 -3.78 0.40 12.42
N ASN A 433 -2.93 -0.56 12.81
CA ASN A 433 -2.48 -1.69 11.99
C ASN A 433 -1.76 -1.23 10.70
N LEU A 434 -0.73 -0.41 10.84
CA LEU A 434 0.03 0.10 9.70
C LEU A 434 1.44 -0.48 9.70
N TYR A 435 1.89 -0.94 8.55
CA TYR A 435 3.15 -1.66 8.40
C TYR A 435 4.03 -1.01 7.34
N PHE A 436 4.99 -0.19 7.77
CA PHE A 436 5.99 0.46 6.93
C PHE A 436 7.24 -0.40 6.87
N TYR A 437 7.44 -1.08 5.75
CA TYR A 437 8.56 -1.98 5.51
C TYR A 437 9.41 -1.55 4.33
N ASN A 438 10.73 -1.56 4.51
CA ASN A 438 11.65 -1.38 3.39
C ASN A 438 11.39 -0.08 2.60
N ASN A 439 10.97 1.02 3.23
CA ASN A 439 10.77 2.29 2.51
C ASN A 439 12.02 3.17 2.62
N THR A 440 12.23 4.07 1.65
CA THR A 440 13.28 5.08 1.70
C THR A 440 12.65 6.47 1.73
N PHE A 441 12.74 7.14 2.87
CA PHE A 441 12.15 8.44 3.12
C PHE A 441 13.22 9.48 3.42
N VAL A 442 13.28 10.51 2.58
CA VAL A 442 14.33 11.53 2.61
C VAL A 442 13.71 12.92 2.68
N GLN A 443 14.13 13.68 3.68
CA GLN A 443 13.77 15.09 3.77
C GLN A 443 14.53 15.95 2.76
N LYS A 444 13.85 16.94 2.18
CA LYS A 444 14.54 18.00 1.43
C LYS A 444 15.26 18.95 2.37
N THR A 445 16.38 19.48 1.89
CA THR A 445 17.14 20.51 2.59
C THR A 445 16.26 21.70 2.94
N GLY A 446 16.41 22.20 4.17
CA GLY A 446 15.67 23.38 4.67
C GLY A 446 14.31 23.09 5.28
N THR A 447 13.81 21.84 5.30
CA THR A 447 12.62 21.50 6.11
C THR A 447 12.89 21.65 7.60
N THR A 448 11.84 21.95 8.37
CA THR A 448 11.89 22.14 9.83
C THR A 448 11.14 21.05 10.62
N TYR A 449 10.57 20.06 9.93
CA TYR A 449 9.69 19.04 10.49
C TYR A 449 10.38 17.66 10.57
N GLY A 450 9.66 16.58 10.86
CA GLY A 450 10.25 15.23 10.98
C GLY A 450 10.01 14.38 9.73
N VAL A 451 10.84 13.36 9.49
CA VAL A 451 10.57 12.34 8.44
C VAL A 451 9.22 11.67 8.73
N ILE A 452 9.05 11.22 9.98
CA ILE A 452 7.80 10.75 10.54
C ILE A 452 7.16 11.94 11.26
N TYR A 453 6.16 12.52 10.61
CA TYR A 453 5.49 13.69 11.09
C TYR A 453 4.18 13.34 11.81
N ARG A 454 4.05 13.93 12.99
CA ARG A 454 2.83 13.89 13.75
C ARG A 454 2.67 15.18 14.56
N GLY A 455 2.09 16.21 13.92
CA GLY A 455 1.92 17.54 14.52
C GLY A 455 0.68 17.72 15.38
N GLU A 456 -0.39 16.99 15.09
CA GLU A 456 -1.71 17.15 15.73
C GLU A 456 -2.12 15.96 16.61
N PRO A 457 -3.16 16.13 17.44
CA PRO A 457 -3.81 15.04 18.15
C PRO A 457 -4.21 13.85 17.29
N ALA A 458 -3.93 12.65 17.82
CA ALA A 458 -4.36 11.38 17.24
C ALA A 458 -4.31 10.27 18.31
N LYS A 459 -5.12 9.23 18.13
CA LYS A 459 -4.89 7.93 18.76
C LYS A 459 -4.29 7.01 17.72
N THR A 460 -3.22 6.32 18.05
CA THR A 460 -2.58 5.37 17.12
C THR A 460 -2.24 4.08 17.84
N ASN A 461 -2.31 2.96 17.13
CA ASN A 461 -2.06 1.63 17.69
C ASN A 461 -1.44 0.70 16.66
N ASN A 462 -0.50 -0.15 17.08
CA ASN A 462 0.10 -1.16 16.21
C ASN A 462 0.63 -0.55 14.89
N ILE A 463 1.48 0.47 15.02
CA ILE A 463 2.21 1.09 13.91
C ILE A 463 3.61 0.51 13.90
N VAL A 464 4.00 -0.08 12.78
CA VAL A 464 5.28 -0.78 12.64
C VAL A 464 6.13 -0.10 11.58
N TYR A 465 7.36 0.26 11.92
CA TYR A 465 8.40 0.67 11.00
C TYR A 465 9.56 -0.31 11.13
N LYS A 466 9.87 -1.04 10.05
CA LYS A 466 11.01 -1.95 10.00
C LYS A 466 11.74 -1.87 8.65
N ASN A 467 13.07 -1.92 8.70
CA ASN A 467 13.93 -1.83 7.51
C ASN A 467 13.75 -0.54 6.68
N ASN A 468 13.33 0.58 7.26
CA ASN A 468 13.21 1.84 6.52
C ASN A 468 14.49 2.67 6.60
N ILE A 469 14.86 3.35 5.51
CA ILE A 469 15.83 4.45 5.54
C ILE A 469 15.05 5.73 5.86
N LEU A 470 15.44 6.42 6.94
CA LEU A 470 14.86 7.66 7.42
C LEU A 470 15.95 8.73 7.47
N LEU A 471 16.16 9.42 6.34
CA LEU A 471 17.17 10.47 6.21
C LEU A 471 16.55 11.84 6.49
N ALA A 472 16.88 12.40 7.64
CA ALA A 472 16.36 13.65 8.15
C ALA A 472 17.36 14.81 7.99
N GLU A 473 16.87 15.97 7.56
CA GLU A 473 17.57 17.24 7.71
C GLU A 473 17.41 17.76 9.14
N THR A 474 16.29 17.42 9.80
CA THR A 474 16.07 17.73 11.22
C THR A 474 15.73 16.48 12.04
N ARG A 475 14.44 16.22 12.31
CA ARG A 475 14.01 15.09 13.16
C ARG A 475 13.76 13.85 12.34
N ILE A 476 14.09 12.69 12.89
CA ILE A 476 13.60 11.42 12.36
C ILE A 476 12.14 11.25 12.76
N ILE A 477 11.83 11.44 14.06
CA ILE A 477 10.47 11.36 14.58
C ILE A 477 10.08 12.70 15.20
N ASN A 478 8.96 13.24 14.73
CA ASN A 478 8.34 14.42 15.32
C ASN A 478 6.92 14.09 15.80
N SER A 479 6.80 13.51 17.00
CA SER A 479 5.52 13.15 17.62
C SER A 479 5.11 14.17 18.67
N ASP A 480 4.31 15.15 18.26
CA ASP A 480 3.81 16.22 19.12
C ASP A 480 2.54 15.79 19.86
N ASN A 481 2.43 16.24 21.11
CA ASN A 481 1.21 16.13 21.90
C ASN A 481 0.86 17.53 22.44
N TYR A 482 0.20 18.33 21.61
CA TYR A 482 -0.42 19.57 22.08
C TYR A 482 -1.62 19.18 22.95
N ASN A 483 -1.61 19.65 24.19
CA ASN A 483 -2.53 19.19 25.23
C ASN A 483 -3.92 19.81 25.03
N TYR A 484 -4.73 19.25 24.13
CA TYR A 484 -6.05 19.80 23.74
C TYR A 484 -7.25 19.22 24.51
N GLY A 485 -7.03 18.46 25.60
CA GLY A 485 -8.13 17.93 26.42
C GLY A 485 -8.88 16.74 25.80
N MET A 486 -8.29 16.08 24.80
CA MET A 486 -8.77 14.79 24.24
C MET A 486 -7.99 13.61 24.84
N ASN A 487 -8.64 12.46 25.00
CA ASN A 487 -7.98 11.20 25.37
C ASN A 487 -7.12 10.72 24.17
N MET A 488 -5.84 11.04 24.18
CA MET A 488 -4.88 10.70 23.12
C MET A 488 -3.87 9.66 23.62
N TRP A 489 -3.48 8.73 22.75
CA TRP A 489 -2.57 7.66 23.11
C TRP A 489 -1.90 7.01 21.90
N HIS A 490 -0.71 6.46 22.13
CA HIS A 490 0.12 5.74 21.17
C HIS A 490 0.48 4.42 21.83
N LEU A 491 0.01 3.32 21.26
CA LEU A 491 0.13 2.00 21.88
C LEU A 491 0.71 0.99 20.91
N ASN A 492 1.51 0.07 21.44
CA ASN A 492 1.97 -1.13 20.72
C ASN A 492 2.69 -0.83 19.39
N HIS A 493 3.36 0.32 19.27
CA HIS A 493 4.19 0.59 18.09
C HIS A 493 5.48 -0.22 18.14
N VAL A 494 6.01 -0.57 16.97
CA VAL A 494 7.29 -1.26 16.80
C VAL A 494 8.14 -0.51 15.78
N PHE A 495 9.20 0.12 16.25
CA PHE A 495 10.25 0.73 15.45
C PHE A 495 11.50 -0.09 15.68
N ASP A 496 11.98 -0.82 14.67
CA ASP A 496 13.20 -1.60 14.80
C ASP A 496 13.85 -1.87 13.44
N TYR A 497 15.17 -2.13 13.41
CA TYR A 497 15.94 -2.32 12.17
C TYR A 497 15.83 -1.17 11.16
N ASN A 498 15.43 0.05 11.58
CA ASN A 498 15.45 1.18 10.67
C ASN A 498 16.85 1.79 10.65
N LEU A 499 17.25 2.34 9.50
CA LEU A 499 18.42 3.20 9.40
C LEU A 499 17.95 4.64 9.55
N GLY A 500 18.22 5.21 10.71
CA GLY A 500 17.96 6.61 11.00
C GLY A 500 19.23 7.44 10.84
N PHE A 501 19.14 8.58 10.14
CA PHE A 501 20.22 9.55 10.14
C PHE A 501 19.66 10.97 10.14
N SER A 502 20.15 11.79 11.06
CA SER A 502 19.85 13.22 11.10
C SER A 502 21.10 14.03 10.79
N LYS A 503 20.95 15.07 9.98
CA LYS A 503 22.00 16.07 9.73
C LYS A 503 22.11 17.12 10.84
N LEU A 504 21.30 17.06 11.90
CA LEU A 504 21.47 17.92 13.06
C LEU A 504 22.80 17.64 13.74
N THR A 505 23.58 18.70 13.97
CA THR A 505 24.81 18.62 14.78
C THR A 505 24.53 18.71 16.28
N GLU A 506 23.37 19.26 16.65
CA GLU A 506 22.87 19.38 18.03
C GLU A 506 21.34 19.45 18.05
N GLY A 507 20.74 18.98 19.15
CA GLY A 507 19.31 19.08 19.41
C GLY A 507 18.53 17.78 19.17
N THR A 508 17.21 17.88 19.35
CA THR A 508 16.32 16.71 19.38
C THR A 508 16.16 16.07 18.00
N VAL A 509 16.56 14.81 17.89
CA VAL A 509 16.37 13.95 16.71
C VAL A 509 15.07 13.15 16.81
N TYR A 510 14.76 12.66 18.01
CA TYR A 510 13.56 11.89 18.31
C TYR A 510 12.70 12.64 19.32
N LYS A 511 11.54 13.11 18.87
CA LYS A 511 10.49 13.60 19.75
C LYS A 511 9.40 12.54 19.83
N TRP A 512 9.26 11.93 20.99
CA TRP A 512 8.42 10.76 21.21
C TRP A 512 7.26 11.10 22.15
N SER A 513 6.07 10.58 21.84
CA SER A 513 4.88 10.78 22.66
C SER A 513 4.12 9.48 22.83
N THR A 514 3.62 9.26 24.05
CA THR A 514 2.86 8.07 24.47
C THR A 514 1.56 8.52 25.15
N ILE A 515 1.02 7.71 26.06
CA ILE A 515 -0.23 8.02 26.77
C ILE A 515 -0.01 9.09 27.85
N GLN A 516 -1.04 9.88 28.16
CA GLN A 516 -0.94 10.87 29.24
C GLN A 516 -0.58 10.21 30.58
N GLY A 517 0.44 10.74 31.26
CA GLY A 517 0.90 10.24 32.55
C GLY A 517 2.06 9.25 32.47
N ASP A 518 2.38 8.74 31.28
CA ASP A 518 3.62 8.00 31.02
C ASP A 518 4.82 8.97 31.02
N PRO A 519 5.92 8.66 31.74
CA PRO A 519 7.16 9.43 31.70
C PRO A 519 7.74 9.66 30.30
N LEU A 520 7.44 8.79 29.33
CA LEU A 520 7.92 8.90 27.94
C LEU A 520 7.04 9.82 27.07
N ASN A 521 5.92 10.33 27.59
CA ASN A 521 5.06 11.21 26.83
C ASN A 521 5.70 12.59 26.61
N ASN A 522 5.84 12.99 25.34
CA ASN A 522 6.53 14.20 24.89
C ASN A 522 8.03 14.24 25.28
N ALA A 523 8.65 13.05 25.44
CA ALA A 523 10.07 12.90 25.68
C ALA A 523 10.88 13.26 24.43
N ARG A 524 12.13 13.67 24.65
CA ARG A 524 13.04 14.16 23.60
C ARG A 524 14.39 13.48 23.78
N PHE A 525 14.95 13.02 22.68
CA PHE A 525 16.24 12.34 22.64
C PHE A 525 17.04 12.89 21.48
N ASP A 526 18.32 13.16 21.74
CA ASP A 526 19.23 13.76 20.77
C ASP A 526 20.00 12.67 20.02
N THR A 527 20.05 11.45 20.58
CA THR A 527 20.76 10.30 19.98
C THR A 527 19.87 9.06 19.91
N LEU A 528 20.25 8.13 19.01
CA LEU A 528 19.60 6.83 18.90
C LEU A 528 19.79 6.00 20.18
N GLU A 529 20.96 6.07 20.81
CA GLU A 529 21.27 5.34 22.06
C GLU A 529 20.37 5.78 23.24
N GLU A 530 20.13 7.09 23.38
CA GLU A 530 19.21 7.63 24.38
C GLU A 530 17.77 7.17 24.13
N PHE A 531 17.32 7.25 22.87
CA PHE A 531 15.99 6.80 22.47
C PHE A 531 15.78 5.32 22.76
N ARG A 532 16.76 4.48 22.40
CA ARG A 532 16.78 3.04 22.68
C ARG A 532 16.68 2.74 24.17
N ALA A 533 17.56 3.34 24.96
CA ALA A 533 17.63 3.08 26.40
C ALA A 533 16.34 3.47 27.12
N ALA A 534 15.67 4.53 26.65
CA ALA A 534 14.45 5.03 27.27
C ALA A 534 13.19 4.26 26.83
N THR A 535 13.11 3.85 25.56
CA THR A 535 11.87 3.33 24.95
C THR A 535 11.87 1.83 24.68
N GLY A 536 13.04 1.20 24.60
CA GLY A 536 13.20 -0.17 24.11
C GLY A 536 12.94 -0.33 22.60
N GLN A 537 12.77 0.78 21.86
CA GLN A 537 12.65 0.78 20.41
C GLN A 537 14.02 0.82 19.75
N GLU A 538 14.09 0.44 18.47
CA GLU A 538 15.28 0.44 17.63
C GLU A 538 16.45 -0.38 18.21
N GLU A 539 16.19 -1.46 18.95
CA GLU A 539 17.25 -2.31 19.52
C GLU A 539 18.27 -2.76 18.46
N ASN A 540 17.81 -3.00 17.23
CA ASN A 540 18.60 -3.40 16.07
C ASN A 540 18.69 -2.30 14.99
N GLY A 541 18.23 -1.08 15.29
CA GLY A 541 18.34 0.05 14.37
C GLY A 541 19.78 0.37 13.97
N VAL A 542 19.95 1.19 12.95
CA VAL A 542 21.26 1.61 12.45
C VAL A 542 21.32 3.13 12.42
N TRP A 543 22.46 3.68 12.82
CA TRP A 543 22.74 5.11 12.70
C TRP A 543 23.90 5.34 11.75
N GLY A 544 23.69 6.19 10.75
CA GLY A 544 24.74 6.62 9.83
C GLY A 544 24.18 7.11 8.50
N ASP A 545 24.98 7.89 7.76
CA ASP A 545 24.57 8.37 6.44
C ASP A 545 24.29 7.16 5.52
N PRO A 546 23.08 7.04 4.93
CA PRO A 546 22.77 5.93 4.03
C PRO A 546 23.53 5.99 2.69
N ILE A 547 24.24 7.09 2.39
CA ILE A 547 25.02 7.29 1.15
C ILE A 547 24.16 7.01 -0.09
N LEU A 548 23.02 7.68 -0.18
CA LEU A 548 22.12 7.54 -1.33
C LEU A 548 22.64 8.32 -2.53
N ASN A 549 22.30 7.85 -3.73
CA ASN A 549 22.23 8.73 -4.88
C ASN A 549 21.14 9.77 -4.59
N LEU A 550 21.32 11.01 -5.03
CA LEU A 550 20.34 12.09 -4.88
C LEU A 550 20.27 12.91 -6.18
N THR A 551 20.53 12.26 -7.31
CA THR A 551 20.38 12.86 -8.63
C THR A 551 18.90 12.86 -9.02
N PRO A 552 18.38 13.97 -9.57
CA PRO A 552 17.03 13.98 -10.16
C PRO A 552 16.87 12.90 -11.23
N LEU A 553 15.69 12.29 -11.30
CA LEU A 553 15.35 11.36 -12.37
C LEU A 553 15.29 12.10 -13.72
N ALA A 554 16.04 11.63 -14.72
CA ALA A 554 16.31 12.37 -15.95
C ALA A 554 15.07 12.64 -16.83
N ASP A 555 14.04 11.80 -16.73
CA ASP A 555 12.81 11.92 -17.53
C ASP A 555 11.77 12.88 -16.91
N TYR A 556 12.07 13.47 -15.76
CA TYR A 556 11.16 14.34 -15.01
C TYR A 556 11.72 15.76 -14.85
N PRO A 557 10.84 16.78 -14.74
CA PRO A 557 11.27 18.15 -14.46
C PRO A 557 12.12 18.22 -13.19
N GLU A 558 13.19 19.03 -13.17
CA GLU A 558 14.08 19.14 -12.01
C GLU A 558 13.34 19.61 -10.74
N ASN A 559 12.32 20.45 -10.90
CA ASN A 559 11.47 20.95 -9.81
C ASN A 559 10.41 19.92 -9.33
N SER A 560 10.38 18.70 -9.88
CA SER A 560 9.57 17.58 -9.37
C SER A 560 10.11 17.02 -8.05
N LEU A 561 11.41 17.21 -7.80
CA LEU A 561 12.15 16.57 -6.71
C LEU A 561 12.02 15.04 -6.68
N LEU A 562 11.75 14.40 -7.83
CA LEU A 562 11.89 12.96 -7.99
C LEU A 562 13.38 12.64 -8.09
N MET A 563 13.91 11.99 -7.06
CA MET A 563 15.33 11.67 -6.94
C MET A 563 15.54 10.17 -7.11
N ASP A 564 16.61 9.77 -7.78
CA ASP A 564 17.12 8.42 -7.64
C ASP A 564 17.60 8.24 -6.18
N LEU A 565 16.91 7.41 -5.38
CA LEU A 565 17.21 7.17 -3.97
C LEU A 565 17.89 5.82 -3.71
N ARG A 566 18.55 5.25 -4.72
CA ARG A 566 19.33 4.01 -4.57
C ARG A 566 20.60 4.24 -3.75
N ILE A 567 21.13 3.20 -3.12
CA ILE A 567 22.40 3.28 -2.40
C ILE A 567 23.53 3.49 -3.41
N ALA A 568 24.33 4.55 -3.23
CA ALA A 568 25.38 4.93 -4.18
C ALA A 568 26.76 4.33 -3.86
N SER A 569 26.93 3.68 -2.71
CA SER A 569 28.23 3.20 -2.26
C SER A 569 28.13 1.95 -1.39
N GLU A 570 29.11 1.06 -1.56
CA GLU A 570 29.33 -0.13 -0.71
C GLU A 570 29.66 0.21 0.75
N ASP A 571 30.04 1.45 1.05
CA ASP A 571 30.30 1.91 2.42
C ASP A 571 29.01 2.24 3.20
N SER A 572 27.84 2.14 2.55
CA SER A 572 26.56 2.44 3.20
C SER A 572 26.26 1.46 4.34
N PRO A 573 25.87 1.97 5.53
CA PRO A 573 25.48 1.13 6.66
C PRO A 573 24.10 0.48 6.45
N ALA A 574 23.40 0.78 5.35
CA ALA A 574 22.13 0.14 5.00
C ALA A 574 22.32 -1.31 4.52
N ILE A 575 23.50 -1.63 3.97
CA ILE A 575 23.76 -2.88 3.27
C ILE A 575 23.82 -4.04 4.25
N GLY A 576 23.03 -5.09 4.00
CA GLY A 576 22.99 -6.33 4.79
C GLY A 576 22.58 -6.14 6.25
N ALA A 577 21.89 -5.05 6.58
CA ALA A 577 21.58 -4.68 7.97
C ALA A 577 20.10 -4.85 8.35
N GLY A 578 19.23 -5.17 7.39
CA GLY A 578 17.80 -5.32 7.61
C GLY A 578 17.41 -6.67 8.20
N ALA A 579 16.24 -6.71 8.83
CA ALA A 579 15.60 -7.94 9.27
C ALA A 579 14.92 -8.67 8.10
N ILE A 580 14.92 -10.00 8.11
CA ILE A 580 14.07 -10.78 7.20
C ILE A 580 12.60 -10.65 7.67
N ILE A 581 11.77 -9.98 6.87
CA ILE A 581 10.33 -9.90 7.09
C ILE A 581 9.66 -10.99 6.25
N GLN A 582 9.07 -11.98 6.90
CA GLN A 582 8.49 -13.15 6.22
C GLN A 582 7.46 -12.73 5.17
N GLY A 583 7.59 -13.27 3.96
CA GLY A 583 6.73 -12.97 2.82
C GLY A 583 6.92 -11.58 2.20
N ILE A 584 7.81 -10.73 2.72
CA ILE A 584 8.07 -9.36 2.22
C ILE A 584 9.53 -9.19 1.79
N SER A 585 10.49 -9.56 2.65
CA SER A 585 11.92 -9.54 2.34
C SER A 585 12.32 -10.78 1.52
N ASN A 586 11.77 -10.93 0.32
CA ASN A 586 11.94 -12.15 -0.47
C ASN A 586 13.14 -12.11 -1.43
N ARG A 587 13.77 -10.95 -1.62
CA ARG A 587 14.82 -10.73 -2.63
C ARG A 587 15.90 -9.80 -2.10
N PHE A 588 17.03 -10.38 -1.75
CA PHE A 588 18.23 -9.65 -1.35
C PHE A 588 19.47 -10.49 -1.64
N ALA A 589 20.64 -9.86 -1.68
CA ALA A 589 21.92 -10.54 -1.77
C ALA A 589 22.49 -10.79 -0.37
N GLY A 590 23.34 -11.80 -0.21
CA GLY A 590 23.99 -12.07 1.08
C GLY A 590 23.10 -12.78 2.10
N ASP A 591 23.34 -12.50 3.39
CA ASP A 591 22.70 -13.19 4.53
C ASP A 591 21.52 -12.41 5.14
N ALA A 592 21.37 -11.13 4.81
CA ALA A 592 20.32 -10.25 5.31
C ALA A 592 19.96 -9.18 4.24
N PRO A 593 18.72 -8.68 4.21
CA PRO A 593 18.32 -7.64 3.28
C PRO A 593 18.99 -6.30 3.59
N ASP A 594 19.17 -5.48 2.56
CA ASP A 594 19.50 -4.08 2.76
C ASP A 594 18.28 -3.33 3.34
N ILE A 595 18.54 -2.35 4.18
CA ILE A 595 17.54 -1.42 4.72
C ILE A 595 17.16 -0.43 3.59
N GLY A 596 15.86 -0.15 3.43
CA GLY A 596 15.32 0.77 2.43
C GLY A 596 14.63 0.09 1.25
N ALA A 597 14.20 0.92 0.29
CA ALA A 597 13.41 0.53 -0.87
C ALA A 597 14.19 -0.20 -1.95
N PHE A 598 15.52 -0.04 -1.98
CA PHE A 598 16.37 -0.57 -3.03
C PHE A 598 17.50 -1.38 -2.41
N GLN A 599 17.74 -2.56 -2.97
CA GLN A 599 18.90 -3.38 -2.65
C GLN A 599 20.10 -2.88 -3.47
N TYR A 600 21.24 -2.69 -2.82
CA TYR A 600 22.48 -2.26 -3.44
C TYR A 600 22.95 -3.28 -4.48
N GLY A 601 23.29 -2.80 -5.67
CA GLY A 601 23.79 -3.65 -6.76
C GLY A 601 22.74 -4.54 -7.43
N LEU A 602 21.44 -4.44 -7.10
CA LEU A 602 20.38 -5.20 -7.77
C LEU A 602 19.65 -4.40 -8.86
N GLU A 603 20.31 -3.37 -9.40
CA GLU A 603 19.73 -2.40 -10.35
C GLU A 603 19.50 -2.99 -11.75
N ASP A 604 20.22 -4.06 -12.07
CA ASP A 604 20.00 -4.90 -13.24
C ASP A 604 19.65 -6.31 -12.75
N GLU A 605 18.48 -6.83 -13.12
CA GLU A 605 18.06 -8.20 -12.78
C GLU A 605 19.09 -9.25 -13.26
N ILE A 606 19.87 -8.92 -14.31
CA ILE A 606 21.01 -9.73 -14.78
C ILE A 606 22.20 -9.58 -13.84
N GLU A 607 22.49 -8.37 -13.36
CA GLU A 607 23.55 -8.13 -12.37
C GLU A 607 23.25 -8.84 -11.05
N TYR A 608 22.01 -8.79 -10.56
CA TYR A 608 21.59 -9.58 -9.41
C TYR A 608 21.83 -11.07 -9.62
N MET A 609 21.49 -11.58 -10.81
CA MET A 609 21.73 -12.97 -11.16
C MET A 609 23.22 -13.32 -11.20
N ASN A 610 24.10 -12.39 -11.63
CA ASN A 610 25.56 -12.58 -11.55
C ASN A 610 26.02 -12.65 -10.08
N GLN A 611 25.52 -11.75 -9.23
CA GLN A 611 25.86 -11.72 -7.81
C GLN A 611 25.40 -12.98 -7.06
N LEU A 612 24.18 -13.48 -7.34
CA LEU A 612 23.70 -14.76 -6.79
C LEU A 612 24.60 -15.93 -7.21
N ILE A 613 25.02 -15.98 -8.48
CA ILE A 613 25.95 -17.01 -8.96
C ILE A 613 27.27 -16.94 -8.18
N ASP A 614 27.85 -15.75 -8.02
CA ASP A 614 29.10 -15.54 -7.29
C ASP A 614 28.97 -15.91 -5.81
N GLN A 615 27.88 -15.51 -5.16
CA GLN A 615 27.56 -15.89 -3.78
C GLN A 615 27.48 -17.41 -3.61
N TYR A 616 26.82 -18.11 -4.53
CA TYR A 616 26.72 -19.57 -4.46
C TYR A 616 28.02 -20.30 -4.80
N ILE A 617 28.87 -19.71 -5.63
CA ILE A 617 30.23 -20.20 -5.84
C ILE A 617 31.03 -20.08 -4.53
N ALA A 618 30.99 -18.90 -3.90
CA ALA A 618 31.73 -18.62 -2.66
C ALA A 618 31.29 -19.52 -1.50
N THR A 619 29.99 -19.76 -1.37
CA THR A 619 29.40 -20.61 -0.31
C THR A 619 29.46 -22.12 -0.64
N GLY A 620 29.96 -22.50 -1.83
CA GLY A 620 30.01 -23.90 -2.29
C GLY A 620 28.65 -24.49 -2.66
N LYS A 621 27.58 -23.71 -2.63
CA LYS A 621 26.22 -24.06 -3.06
C LYS A 621 26.12 -24.25 -4.58
N LEU A 622 27.04 -23.69 -5.37
CA LEU A 622 27.17 -23.87 -6.81
C LEU A 622 28.61 -24.27 -7.16
N ARG A 623 28.77 -25.38 -7.89
CA ARG A 623 30.08 -26.00 -8.13
C ARG A 623 30.38 -26.24 -9.61
N SER A 624 31.66 -26.23 -9.95
CA SER A 624 32.12 -26.59 -11.31
C SER A 624 31.66 -28.01 -11.70
N PRO A 625 31.36 -28.27 -12.99
CA PRO A 625 31.48 -27.37 -14.15
C PRO A 625 30.19 -26.57 -14.46
N LEU A 626 29.25 -26.44 -13.52
CA LEU A 626 27.98 -25.73 -13.75
C LEU A 626 28.18 -24.21 -13.74
N THR A 627 29.04 -23.69 -12.87
CA THR A 627 29.35 -22.25 -12.71
C THR A 627 29.58 -21.56 -14.06
N LYS A 628 30.58 -22.02 -14.83
CA LYS A 628 30.93 -21.46 -16.14
C LYS A 628 29.81 -21.53 -17.16
N GLN A 629 28.89 -22.48 -17.05
CA GLN A 629 27.76 -22.56 -17.98
C GLN A 629 26.72 -21.49 -17.68
N LEU A 630 26.44 -21.28 -16.39
CA LEU A 630 25.50 -20.27 -15.93
C LEU A 630 26.02 -18.87 -16.23
N GLU A 631 27.27 -18.56 -15.89
CA GLU A 631 27.93 -17.29 -16.21
C GLU A 631 27.89 -16.99 -17.71
N ASN A 632 28.23 -17.96 -18.57
CA ASN A 632 28.23 -17.77 -20.01
C ASN A 632 26.83 -17.56 -20.57
N SER A 633 25.83 -18.34 -20.13
CA SER A 633 24.46 -18.16 -20.55
C SER A 633 23.92 -16.78 -20.16
N LEU A 634 24.17 -16.34 -18.93
CA LEU A 634 23.69 -15.05 -18.43
C LEU A 634 24.35 -13.88 -19.18
N LYS A 635 25.68 -13.92 -19.37
CA LYS A 635 26.42 -12.93 -20.17
C LYS A 635 25.94 -12.84 -21.61
N GLN A 636 25.59 -13.97 -22.23
CA GLN A 636 25.01 -13.96 -23.58
C GLN A 636 23.60 -13.36 -23.58
N ALA A 637 22.81 -13.63 -22.55
CA ALA A 637 21.49 -13.05 -22.43
C ALA A 637 21.55 -11.52 -22.34
N GLU A 638 22.40 -10.98 -21.48
CA GLU A 638 22.70 -9.55 -21.34
C GLU A 638 23.15 -8.92 -22.65
N HIS A 639 24.13 -9.54 -23.33
CA HIS A 639 24.64 -9.06 -24.61
C HIS A 639 23.54 -8.90 -25.67
N HIS A 640 22.60 -9.84 -25.71
CA HIS A 640 21.49 -9.80 -26.66
C HIS A 640 20.39 -8.83 -26.24
N LEU A 641 20.16 -8.68 -24.94
CA LEU A 641 19.23 -7.69 -24.40
C LEU A 641 19.70 -6.26 -24.74
N ASN A 642 20.98 -5.95 -24.51
CA ASN A 642 21.59 -4.66 -24.83
C ASN A 642 21.59 -4.31 -26.33
N LYS A 643 21.34 -5.30 -27.19
CA LYS A 643 21.16 -5.14 -28.64
C LYS A 643 19.69 -5.07 -29.07
N GLY A 644 18.75 -5.03 -28.12
CA GLY A 644 17.31 -5.03 -28.37
C GLY A 644 16.75 -6.38 -28.84
N SER A 645 17.52 -7.48 -28.71
CA SER A 645 17.13 -8.80 -29.22
C SER A 645 16.59 -9.71 -28.12
N ILE A 646 15.39 -9.39 -27.63
CA ILE A 646 14.65 -10.11 -26.58
C ILE A 646 14.58 -11.62 -26.83
N LYS A 647 14.24 -12.05 -28.05
CA LYS A 647 14.13 -13.47 -28.41
C LYS A 647 15.42 -14.26 -28.17
N LEU A 648 16.57 -13.66 -28.45
CA LEU A 648 17.86 -14.29 -28.23
C LEU A 648 18.25 -14.25 -26.75
N ALA A 649 17.98 -13.14 -26.06
CA ALA A 649 18.18 -13.06 -24.62
C ALA A 649 17.40 -14.16 -23.87
N THR A 650 16.10 -14.30 -24.15
CA THR A 650 15.23 -15.35 -23.59
C THR A 650 15.77 -16.75 -23.89
N LYS A 651 16.27 -17.01 -25.11
CA LYS A 651 16.86 -18.31 -25.45
C LYS A 651 18.05 -18.66 -24.55
N PHE A 652 18.93 -17.70 -24.28
CA PHE A 652 20.09 -17.95 -23.42
C PHE A 652 19.70 -18.18 -21.95
N MET A 653 18.62 -17.57 -21.47
CA MET A 653 18.07 -17.89 -20.16
C MET A 653 17.35 -19.25 -20.12
N GLN A 654 16.76 -19.71 -21.21
CA GLN A 654 16.29 -21.10 -21.31
C GLN A 654 17.46 -22.10 -21.26
N ASP A 655 18.58 -21.78 -21.92
CA ASP A 655 19.81 -22.57 -21.83
C ASP A 655 20.39 -22.57 -20.40
N PHE A 656 20.33 -21.43 -19.70
CA PHE A 656 20.68 -21.30 -18.28
C PHE A 656 19.91 -22.31 -17.41
N LEU A 657 18.57 -22.33 -17.51
CA LEU A 657 17.71 -23.27 -16.79
C LEU A 657 18.02 -24.73 -17.17
N LYS A 658 18.26 -24.99 -18.45
CA LYS A 658 18.63 -26.32 -18.95
C LYS A 658 19.96 -26.81 -18.36
N HIS A 659 20.95 -25.93 -18.21
CA HIS A 659 22.22 -26.28 -17.58
C HIS A 659 22.03 -26.72 -16.12
N MET A 660 21.24 -25.98 -15.34
CA MET A 660 20.91 -26.36 -13.96
C MET A 660 20.18 -27.70 -13.89
N ASN A 661 19.23 -27.94 -14.81
CA ASN A 661 18.50 -29.21 -14.89
C ASN A 661 19.38 -30.42 -15.19
N ASN A 662 20.42 -30.25 -16.00
CA ASN A 662 21.33 -31.34 -16.37
C ASN A 662 22.36 -31.66 -15.28
N LYS A 663 22.61 -30.74 -14.34
CA LYS A 663 23.68 -30.84 -13.32
C LYS A 663 23.16 -30.57 -11.91
N LYS A 664 22.05 -31.21 -11.55
CA LYS A 664 21.39 -31.05 -10.24
C LYS A 664 22.30 -31.42 -9.07
N ASP A 665 23.32 -32.26 -9.26
CA ASP A 665 24.31 -32.63 -8.25
C ASP A 665 25.36 -31.53 -7.98
N LYS A 666 25.42 -30.49 -8.82
CA LYS A 666 26.38 -29.39 -8.74
C LYS A 666 25.81 -28.10 -8.15
N ILE A 667 24.54 -28.12 -7.74
CA ILE A 667 23.85 -26.98 -7.15
C ILE A 667 23.00 -27.46 -5.96
N SER A 668 22.93 -26.70 -4.87
CA SER A 668 22.03 -27.01 -3.75
C SER A 668 20.56 -26.74 -4.11
N ALA A 669 19.62 -27.33 -3.36
CA ALA A 669 18.19 -27.24 -3.69
C ALA A 669 17.65 -25.81 -3.56
N ASP A 670 18.10 -25.07 -2.54
CA ASP A 670 17.78 -23.65 -2.29
C ASP A 670 18.37 -22.75 -3.38
N ALA A 671 19.67 -22.85 -3.67
CA ALA A 671 20.31 -22.05 -4.71
C ALA A 671 19.72 -22.30 -6.11
N ARG A 672 19.33 -23.55 -6.39
CA ARG A 672 18.65 -23.90 -7.63
C ARG A 672 17.28 -23.25 -7.73
N LEU A 673 16.50 -23.28 -6.66
CA LEU A 673 15.17 -22.68 -6.64
C LEU A 673 15.26 -21.19 -6.93
N GLU A 674 16.13 -20.49 -6.23
CA GLU A 674 16.30 -19.04 -6.35
C GLU A 674 16.85 -18.61 -7.72
N LEU A 675 17.84 -19.33 -8.27
CA LEU A 675 18.33 -19.08 -9.64
C LEU A 675 17.27 -19.41 -10.71
N GLU A 676 16.46 -20.46 -10.52
CA GLU A 676 15.37 -20.79 -11.44
C GLU A 676 14.27 -19.71 -11.40
N GLU A 677 13.94 -19.18 -10.24
CA GLU A 677 12.97 -18.10 -10.08
C GLU A 677 13.44 -16.81 -10.75
N ASN A 678 14.67 -16.38 -10.49
CA ASN A 678 15.22 -15.15 -11.06
C ASN A 678 15.47 -15.27 -12.57
N ALA A 679 15.92 -16.43 -13.06
CA ALA A 679 16.04 -16.68 -14.51
C ALA A 679 14.68 -16.61 -15.23
N ASN A 680 13.64 -17.17 -14.61
CA ASN A 680 12.28 -17.08 -15.15
C ASN A 680 11.73 -15.67 -15.07
N ARG A 681 12.04 -14.90 -14.02
CA ARG A 681 11.65 -13.50 -13.88
C ARG A 681 12.24 -12.65 -15.01
N LEU A 682 13.55 -12.74 -15.24
CA LEU A 682 14.24 -12.08 -16.36
C LEU A 682 13.56 -12.35 -17.70
N MET A 683 13.26 -13.62 -17.98
CA MET A 683 12.56 -13.95 -19.23
C MET A 683 11.14 -13.36 -19.29
N ASN A 684 10.45 -13.21 -18.16
CA ASN A 684 9.11 -12.62 -18.15
C ASN A 684 9.14 -11.10 -18.22
N SER A 685 10.17 -10.43 -17.66
CA SER A 685 10.32 -8.98 -17.74
C SER A 685 10.66 -8.52 -19.15
N TRP A 686 11.39 -9.32 -19.94
CA TRP A 686 11.73 -8.98 -21.33
C TRP A 686 10.61 -9.19 -22.35
N ASN A 687 9.59 -9.98 -22.02
CA ASN A 687 8.48 -10.30 -22.93
C ASN A 687 7.22 -9.46 -22.67
N GLN A 688 7.33 -8.41 -21.86
CA GLN A 688 6.26 -7.43 -21.61
C GLN A 688 6.26 -6.31 -22.65
#